data_AF-A0A7S0A3F2-F1
#
_entry.id   AF-A0A7S0A3F2-F1
#
_cell.length_a   1.000
_cell.length_b   1.000
_cell.length_c   1.000
_cell.angle_alpha   90.00
_cell.angle_beta   90.00
_cell.angle_gamma   90.00
#
_symmetry.space_group_name_H-M   'P 1'
#
loop_
_entity.id
_entity.type
_entity.pdbx_description
1 polymer ?
#
loop_
_entity_poly.entity_id
_entity_poly.type
_entity_poly.pdbx_seq_one_letter_code
_entity_poly.pdbx_strand_id
1 'polypeptide(L)'
;KFGSGRFRLLHLHGQAPIAVAAMVCEAPSAESLEWLAFDPGFDHGSVTKYAPNVQGTFGEQPCDYGKTDVRERNVTGQVGDPQFNQLVAKTQTAMTPLQLCWRAAVVGLALVPIVGLKPLATLAADPSQSWPSRVLFALVMIACLVPLRFLAKQVLMVKQGEICFVQLMEDGTTQILLAGIHLLPCLGSTTKSFPVTADEMRYGTLVLIRVRSGFIGLGTDNGKPVLLLPGMHLYNAPNFEYSGPTSVNDNLIKNGTVNIIRVQPGQVGLATVNGTPIMLESGVHFIDEASFVMERGCFKKVDEALIQLGQMQIVVVPRGKIAPVLVNGEGHFLLEGRHFVSQGRFSYQGLQSLSDEYACAGTRHRILVPSGRIGLGLEAGEPLLLEAGQVHLRNSALFQYKGSVDITQQVISHGSLNIVTVRDGQFGISYKDGVIKLLDPGRHTLDSATHVPGGFISAGQQTLRISEVTGMSSDNVELRFDAAICLRVVDPQKAVVMLTQGKRDRMEELQANVQERAKLALSIIIGNNNLNRKHGATLLVEQPAREEEQQEEGFVEVPEKSKEDEANSFRQYIHDIFMHSFSVSMLNECGIQVIDMSIEDVVIVNTELATAMASAAVANSSLEKSTIEAEIVQVKATAESKVALIEARGKAAAMEITSKADADRIKTVSDALHSACPSAQQMELIRASGCAVSQGSTVMLAQDMSALATLLGGAQGAALGPKLK
;
A
#
# COMPACT_ATOMS: atom_id res chain seq x y z
N LYS A 1 -20.73 17.20 42.64
CA LYS A 1 -19.46 17.38 43.39
C LYS A 1 -18.38 17.79 42.40
N PHE A 2 -17.80 18.96 42.61
CA PHE A 2 -16.91 19.69 41.70
C PHE A 2 -15.53 19.02 41.52
N GLY A 3 -14.93 19.26 40.36
CA GLY A 3 -13.52 19.00 40.06
C GLY A 3 -13.07 19.72 38.79
N SER A 4 -12.98 21.04 38.86
CA SER A 4 -12.51 21.95 37.80
C SER A 4 -11.01 21.80 37.53
N GLY A 5 -10.62 21.61 36.27
CA GLY A 5 -9.23 21.74 35.80
C GLY A 5 -9.17 22.63 34.56
N ARG A 6 -8.55 23.80 34.69
CA ARG A 6 -8.39 24.86 33.67
C ARG A 6 -7.59 24.39 32.45
N PHE A 7 -8.13 24.58 31.24
CA PHE A 7 -7.33 24.61 30.02
C PHE A 7 -6.51 25.90 29.96
N ARG A 8 -5.19 25.77 29.97
CA ARG A 8 -4.25 26.88 29.75
C ARG A 8 -3.90 26.89 28.25
N LEU A 9 -4.48 27.84 27.52
CA LEU A 9 -4.10 28.13 26.13
C LEU A 9 -2.67 28.69 26.13
N LEU A 10 -1.70 27.86 25.76
CA LEU A 10 -0.36 28.31 25.39
C LEU A 10 -0.38 28.63 23.90
N HIS A 11 -0.45 29.93 23.57
CA HIS A 11 -0.06 30.44 22.27
C HIS A 11 1.44 30.18 22.09
N LEU A 12 1.78 29.21 21.23
CA LEU A 12 3.12 29.09 20.65
C LEU A 12 3.02 29.43 19.17
N HIS A 13 3.48 30.64 18.84
CA HIS A 13 3.93 30.98 17.50
C HIS A 13 5.15 30.13 17.16
N GLY A 14 5.07 29.35 16.10
CA GLY A 14 6.19 28.58 15.59
C GLY A 14 5.78 27.77 14.37
N GLN A 15 6.05 28.32 13.18
CA GLN A 15 6.02 27.56 11.93
C GLN A 15 7.01 26.39 12.04
N ALA A 16 6.51 25.16 11.89
CA ALA A 16 7.30 23.96 11.61
C ALA A 16 6.47 22.99 10.77
N PRO A 17 7.10 22.24 9.84
CA PRO A 17 6.40 21.57 8.75
C PRO A 17 5.61 20.36 9.26
N ILE A 18 4.51 20.07 8.56
CA ILE A 18 3.68 18.88 8.72
C ILE A 18 4.55 17.65 8.41
N ALA A 19 5.19 17.09 9.44
CA ALA A 19 5.68 15.73 9.41
C ALA A 19 4.47 14.82 9.61
N VAL A 20 4.18 14.00 8.60
CA VAL A 20 3.26 12.87 8.71
C VAL A 20 3.84 11.94 9.77
N ALA A 21 3.39 12.09 11.01
CA ALA A 21 3.68 11.16 12.09
C ALA A 21 2.96 9.86 11.75
N ALA A 22 3.69 8.91 11.16
CA ALA A 22 3.34 7.51 11.29
C ALA A 22 3.37 7.21 12.80
N MET A 23 2.19 7.25 13.43
CA MET A 23 1.99 6.69 14.76
C MET A 23 2.24 5.19 14.63
N VAL A 24 3.50 4.80 14.83
CA VAL A 24 3.84 3.43 15.17
C VAL A 24 3.14 3.19 16.50
N CYS A 25 2.02 2.47 16.46
CA CYS A 25 1.40 1.95 17.68
C CYS A 25 2.46 1.07 18.33
N GLU A 26 3.06 1.53 19.42
CA GLU A 26 3.98 0.72 20.22
C GLU A 26 3.19 -0.51 20.68
N ALA A 27 3.55 -1.66 20.13
CA ALA A 27 3.02 -2.92 20.61
C ALA A 27 3.38 -3.03 22.10
N PRO A 28 2.44 -3.42 22.97
CA PRO A 28 2.74 -3.52 24.39
C PRO A 28 3.91 -4.49 24.57
N SER A 29 4.97 -4.03 25.22
CA SER A 29 6.11 -4.85 25.61
C SER A 29 5.65 -6.03 26.44
N ALA A 30 6.40 -7.14 26.42
CA ALA A 30 6.10 -8.36 27.16
C ALA A 30 5.87 -8.17 28.67
N GLU A 31 6.24 -7.02 29.21
CA GLU A 31 6.08 -6.61 30.60
C GLU A 31 4.82 -5.78 30.89
N SER A 32 3.93 -5.56 29.90
CA SER A 32 2.69 -4.83 30.18
C SER A 32 1.78 -5.67 31.10
N LEU A 33 1.25 -5.02 32.15
CA LEU A 33 0.36 -5.64 33.14
C LEU A 33 -0.85 -6.33 32.49
N GLU A 34 -1.31 -5.83 31.33
CA GLU A 34 -2.42 -6.40 30.57
C GLU A 34 -2.08 -7.75 29.92
N TRP A 35 -0.86 -7.92 29.40
CA TRP A 35 -0.41 -9.20 28.84
C TRP A 35 -0.24 -10.27 29.91
N LEU A 36 0.36 -9.91 31.05
CA LEU A 36 0.54 -10.82 32.19
C LEU A 36 -0.81 -11.25 32.79
N ALA A 37 -1.82 -10.38 32.76
CA ALA A 37 -3.18 -10.73 33.17
C ALA A 37 -3.91 -11.60 32.14
N PHE A 38 -3.62 -11.44 30.86
CA PHE A 38 -4.23 -12.19 29.77
C PHE A 38 -3.66 -13.61 29.60
N ASP A 39 -2.36 -13.79 29.83
CA ASP A 39 -1.67 -15.08 29.82
C ASP A 39 -0.88 -15.28 31.13
N PRO A 40 -1.57 -15.56 32.24
CA PRO A 40 -0.92 -15.69 33.54
C PRO A 40 -0.03 -16.92 33.57
N GLY A 41 1.28 -16.67 33.50
CA GLY A 41 2.34 -17.61 33.90
C GLY A 41 2.29 -18.94 33.16
N PHE A 42 2.50 -18.91 31.85
CA PHE A 42 2.86 -20.12 31.13
C PHE A 42 4.16 -20.70 31.72
N ASP A 43 4.10 -21.96 32.18
CA ASP A 43 5.20 -22.63 32.88
C ASP A 43 6.44 -22.69 31.99
N HIS A 44 7.43 -21.85 32.29
CA HIS A 44 8.74 -21.88 31.66
C HIS A 44 9.50 -23.06 32.25
N GLY A 45 9.27 -24.26 31.69
CA GLY A 45 10.03 -25.44 32.10
C GLY A 45 11.53 -25.13 32.10
N SER A 46 12.25 -25.47 33.17
CA SER A 46 13.71 -25.29 33.14
C SER A 46 14.34 -26.48 32.43
N VAL A 47 15.08 -26.23 31.34
CA VAL A 47 16.00 -27.24 30.80
C VAL A 47 17.27 -27.22 31.63
N THR A 48 17.70 -28.38 32.11
CA THR A 48 19.06 -28.59 32.58
C THR A 48 20.02 -28.41 31.41
N LYS A 49 20.65 -27.24 31.35
CA LYS A 49 21.71 -26.96 30.39
C LYS A 49 22.99 -27.61 30.87
N TYR A 50 23.62 -28.37 30.00
CA TYR A 50 24.97 -28.88 30.24
C TYR A 50 25.96 -27.92 29.59
N ALA A 51 26.77 -27.27 30.42
CA ALA A 51 27.86 -26.42 29.97
C ALA A 51 29.00 -27.29 29.42
N PRO A 52 29.80 -26.79 28.46
CA PRO A 52 30.95 -27.53 27.95
C PRO A 52 31.99 -27.73 29.04
N ASN A 53 32.35 -28.99 29.29
CA ASN A 53 33.33 -29.38 30.31
C ASN A 53 34.79 -29.19 29.84
N VAL A 54 35.00 -28.99 28.55
CA VAL A 54 36.32 -28.77 27.96
C VAL A 54 36.45 -27.35 27.43
N GLN A 55 37.38 -26.59 28.01
CA GLN A 55 37.78 -25.28 27.54
C GLN A 55 38.88 -25.42 26.49
N GLY A 56 38.54 -25.23 25.21
CA GLY A 56 39.52 -25.19 24.11
C GLY A 56 39.60 -26.47 23.27
N THR A 57 40.78 -26.71 22.71
CA THR A 57 41.04 -27.81 21.77
C THR A 57 41.38 -29.10 22.52
N PHE A 58 40.83 -30.23 22.07
CA PHE A 58 41.07 -31.53 22.69
C PHE A 58 42.58 -31.84 22.77
N GLY A 59 43.13 -31.92 23.99
CA GLY A 59 44.54 -32.24 24.25
C GLY A 59 45.38 -31.11 24.88
N GLU A 60 44.83 -29.91 25.07
CA GLU A 60 45.49 -28.82 25.78
C GLU A 60 45.09 -28.83 27.27
N GLN A 61 46.05 -28.96 28.19
CA GLN A 61 45.76 -28.93 29.64
C GLN A 61 45.43 -27.50 30.12
N PRO A 62 44.50 -27.30 31.07
CA PRO A 62 43.73 -28.29 31.83
C PRO A 62 42.34 -28.59 31.20
N CYS A 63 42.14 -29.83 30.75
CA CYS A 63 40.83 -30.34 30.30
C CYS A 63 40.23 -31.27 31.37
N ASP A 64 38.94 -31.10 31.70
CA ASP A 64 38.21 -32.06 32.54
C ASP A 64 37.59 -33.15 31.65
N TYR A 65 38.21 -34.33 31.65
CA TYR A 65 37.75 -35.50 30.87
C TYR A 65 36.69 -36.33 31.60
N GLY A 66 36.03 -35.80 32.63
CA GLY A 66 34.89 -36.46 33.27
C GLY A 66 35.23 -37.82 33.86
N LYS A 67 36.42 -37.95 34.49
CA LYS A 67 36.98 -39.20 35.04
C LYS A 67 37.35 -40.29 34.02
N THR A 68 37.29 -39.98 32.72
CA THR A 68 37.71 -40.90 31.65
C THR A 68 39.23 -41.16 31.70
N ASP A 69 39.65 -42.39 31.45
CA ASP A 69 41.07 -42.76 31.28
C ASP A 69 41.59 -42.24 29.93
N VAL A 70 42.16 -41.04 29.94
CA VAL A 70 42.84 -40.42 28.79
C VAL A 70 44.34 -40.62 28.95
N ARG A 71 44.95 -41.35 28.01
CA ARG A 71 46.37 -41.68 28.05
C ARG A 71 47.16 -40.81 27.08
N GLU A 72 48.15 -40.12 27.61
CA GLU A 72 49.18 -39.47 26.81
C GLU A 72 50.08 -40.50 26.14
N ARG A 73 50.77 -40.08 25.06
CA ARG A 73 51.75 -40.94 24.36
C ARG A 73 52.78 -41.45 25.36
N ASN A 74 52.90 -42.78 25.47
CA ASN A 74 53.92 -43.39 26.31
C ASN A 74 55.27 -43.55 25.57
N VAL A 75 55.25 -43.42 24.24
CA VAL A 75 56.45 -43.34 23.41
C VAL A 75 56.80 -41.88 23.13
N THR A 76 58.03 -41.50 23.49
CA THR A 76 58.65 -40.24 23.09
C THR A 76 59.73 -40.54 22.04
N GLY A 77 59.69 -39.81 20.91
CA GLY A 77 60.60 -40.01 19.77
C GLY A 77 60.02 -40.82 18.60
N GLN A 78 60.80 -40.98 17.54
CA GLN A 78 60.50 -41.82 16.39
C GLN A 78 60.96 -43.26 16.63
N VAL A 79 60.40 -44.21 15.86
CA VAL A 79 60.84 -45.61 15.87
C VAL A 79 62.32 -45.68 15.51
N GLY A 80 63.15 -46.15 16.45
CA GLY A 80 64.61 -46.25 16.32
C GLY A 80 65.39 -45.27 17.17
N ASP A 81 64.74 -44.25 17.76
CA ASP A 81 65.40 -43.31 18.66
C ASP A 81 65.87 -43.98 19.96
N PRO A 82 66.90 -43.44 20.64
CA PRO A 82 67.42 -44.01 21.89
C PRO A 82 66.34 -44.15 22.97
N GLN A 83 65.40 -43.20 23.03
CA GLN A 83 64.29 -43.21 23.99
C GLN A 83 63.26 -44.31 23.70
N PHE A 84 62.92 -44.53 22.41
CA PHE A 84 62.08 -45.65 21.99
C PHE A 84 62.75 -46.97 22.35
N ASN A 85 64.05 -47.11 22.09
CA ASN A 85 64.80 -48.33 22.36
C ASN A 85 64.87 -48.65 23.86
N GLN A 86 65.02 -47.63 24.71
CA GLN A 86 64.96 -47.79 26.17
C GLN A 86 63.58 -48.22 26.65
N LEU A 87 62.51 -47.63 26.10
CA LEU A 87 61.14 -48.02 26.45
C LEU A 87 60.86 -49.47 26.01
N VAL A 88 61.22 -49.82 24.77
CA VAL A 88 61.07 -51.18 24.24
C VAL A 88 61.86 -52.18 25.10
N ALA A 89 63.09 -51.86 25.49
CA ALA A 89 63.90 -52.71 26.37
C ALA A 89 63.30 -52.86 27.79
N LYS A 90 62.61 -51.84 28.30
CA LYS A 90 61.92 -51.88 29.60
C LYS A 90 60.61 -52.69 29.54
N THR A 91 59.90 -52.63 28.41
CA THR A 91 58.60 -53.29 28.22
C THR A 91 58.74 -54.75 27.79
N GLN A 92 59.87 -55.12 27.18
CA GLN A 92 60.22 -56.49 26.86
C GLN A 92 60.70 -57.24 28.11
N THR A 93 60.33 -58.51 28.21
CA THR A 93 60.88 -59.41 29.23
C THR A 93 62.38 -59.63 28.98
N ALA A 94 63.19 -59.52 30.04
CA ALA A 94 64.61 -59.81 29.95
C ALA A 94 64.83 -61.25 29.45
N MET A 95 65.78 -61.44 28.54
CA MET A 95 66.13 -62.77 28.05
C MET A 95 66.53 -63.67 29.22
N THR A 96 66.03 -64.90 29.21
CA THR A 96 66.39 -65.87 30.25
C THR A 96 67.89 -66.22 30.14
N PRO A 97 68.55 -66.65 31.24
CA PRO A 97 69.95 -67.08 31.19
C PRO A 97 70.17 -68.19 30.15
N LEU A 98 69.16 -69.05 29.95
CA LEU A 98 69.15 -70.11 28.95
C LEU A 98 69.24 -69.53 27.52
N GLN A 99 68.47 -68.49 27.22
CA GLN A 99 68.48 -67.81 25.91
C GLN A 99 69.79 -67.08 25.64
N LEU A 100 70.38 -66.46 26.66
CA LEU A 100 71.72 -65.85 26.57
C LEU A 100 72.79 -66.90 26.26
N CYS A 101 72.78 -68.03 26.99
CA CYS A 101 73.66 -69.16 26.73
C CYS A 101 73.45 -69.75 25.33
N TRP A 102 72.20 -69.87 24.88
CA TRP A 102 71.88 -70.33 23.52
C TRP A 102 72.44 -69.39 22.44
N ARG A 103 72.25 -68.07 22.57
CA ARG A 103 72.81 -67.10 21.62
C ARG A 103 74.34 -67.16 21.58
N ALA A 104 74.98 -67.25 22.74
CA ALA A 104 76.44 -67.40 22.82
C ALA A 104 76.90 -68.73 22.21
N ALA A 105 76.19 -69.82 22.47
CA ALA A 105 76.49 -71.15 21.93
C ALA A 105 76.32 -71.19 20.40
N VAL A 106 75.24 -70.59 19.86
CA VAL A 106 74.95 -70.53 18.42
C VAL A 106 75.98 -69.68 17.69
N VAL A 107 76.35 -68.50 18.22
CA VAL A 107 77.41 -67.66 17.65
C VAL A 107 78.77 -68.35 17.74
N GLY A 108 79.08 -69.00 18.86
CA GLY A 108 80.30 -69.79 19.04
C GLY A 108 80.37 -70.98 18.06
N LEU A 109 79.30 -71.77 17.96
CA LEU A 109 79.19 -72.91 17.03
C LEU A 109 79.22 -72.48 15.56
N ALA A 110 78.87 -71.24 15.23
CA ALA A 110 78.98 -70.70 13.88
C ALA A 110 80.40 -70.27 13.52
N LEU A 111 81.11 -69.64 14.45
CA LEU A 111 82.44 -69.07 14.22
C LEU A 111 83.52 -70.16 14.14
N VAL A 112 83.39 -71.22 14.95
CA VAL A 112 84.32 -72.37 14.97
C VAL A 112 84.52 -73.02 13.59
N PRO A 113 83.45 -73.38 12.83
CA PRO A 113 83.62 -73.93 11.49
C PRO A 113 84.13 -72.90 10.48
N ILE A 114 83.80 -71.61 10.58
CA ILE A 114 84.29 -70.58 9.62
C ILE A 114 85.82 -70.47 9.65
N VAL A 115 86.41 -70.51 10.85
CA VAL A 115 87.87 -70.47 11.02
C VAL A 115 88.50 -71.80 10.57
N GLY A 116 87.81 -72.92 10.73
CA GLY A 116 88.26 -74.26 10.30
C GLY A 116 88.08 -74.58 8.81
N LEU A 117 87.14 -73.91 8.12
CA LEU A 117 86.82 -74.18 6.71
C LEU A 117 88.01 -73.90 5.78
N LYS A 118 88.79 -72.85 6.07
CA LYS A 118 89.96 -72.47 5.24
C LYS A 118 91.10 -73.51 5.30
N PRO A 119 91.58 -73.95 6.48
CA PRO A 119 92.59 -75.00 6.57
C PRO A 119 92.07 -76.36 6.08
N LEU A 120 90.82 -76.71 6.35
CA LEU A 120 90.21 -77.96 5.87
C LEU A 120 90.01 -77.97 4.35
N ALA A 121 89.66 -76.84 3.72
CA ALA A 121 89.60 -76.71 2.26
C ALA A 121 90.98 -76.90 1.63
N THR A 122 92.03 -76.33 2.24
CA THR A 122 93.41 -76.53 1.75
C THR A 122 93.87 -77.99 1.89
N LEU A 123 93.53 -78.67 2.99
CA LEU A 123 93.84 -80.09 3.22
C LEU A 123 93.04 -81.04 2.31
N ALA A 124 91.81 -80.69 1.95
CA ALA A 124 91.01 -81.48 0.99
C ALA A 124 91.52 -81.31 -0.46
N ALA A 125 92.05 -80.14 -0.80
CA ALA A 125 92.57 -79.82 -2.12
C ALA A 125 94.02 -80.30 -2.36
N ASP A 126 94.77 -80.63 -1.30
CA ASP A 126 96.17 -81.05 -1.40
C ASP A 126 96.32 -82.42 -2.12
N PRO A 127 97.04 -82.50 -3.25
CA PRO A 127 97.24 -83.74 -3.99
C PRO A 127 98.20 -84.72 -3.31
N SER A 128 98.97 -84.30 -2.31
CA SER A 128 99.91 -85.16 -1.57
C SER A 128 99.22 -86.09 -0.55
N GLN A 129 97.94 -85.86 -0.25
CA GLN A 129 97.18 -86.58 0.76
C GLN A 129 96.43 -87.78 0.16
N SER A 130 96.39 -88.90 0.90
CA SER A 130 95.72 -90.13 0.41
C SER A 130 94.23 -89.88 0.12
N TRP A 131 93.70 -90.55 -0.92
CA TRP A 131 92.30 -90.42 -1.34
C TRP A 131 91.26 -90.53 -0.20
N PRO A 132 91.33 -91.51 0.74
CA PRO A 132 90.37 -91.58 1.85
C PRO A 132 90.47 -90.39 2.81
N SER A 133 91.66 -89.84 3.03
CA SER A 133 91.85 -88.65 3.88
C SER A 133 91.22 -87.41 3.24
N ARG A 134 91.33 -87.25 1.91
CA ARG A 134 90.71 -86.12 1.18
C ARG A 134 89.19 -86.18 1.22
N VAL A 135 88.60 -87.38 1.08
CA VAL A 135 87.16 -87.59 1.22
C VAL A 135 86.69 -87.29 2.65
N LEU A 136 87.46 -87.71 3.66
CA LEU A 136 87.17 -87.39 5.07
C LEU A 136 87.20 -85.88 5.32
N PHE A 137 88.22 -85.16 4.85
CA PHE A 137 88.28 -83.69 5.00
C PHE A 137 87.14 -82.99 4.23
N ALA A 138 86.77 -83.47 3.04
CA ALA A 138 85.62 -82.94 2.30
C ALA A 138 84.27 -83.20 3.01
N LEU A 139 84.09 -84.37 3.64
CA LEU A 139 82.91 -84.67 4.44
C LEU A 139 82.85 -83.82 5.72
N VAL A 140 83.98 -83.61 6.39
CA VAL A 140 84.09 -82.71 7.56
C VAL A 140 83.81 -81.26 7.14
N MET A 141 84.31 -80.81 5.99
CA MET A 141 83.96 -79.52 5.39
C MET A 141 82.45 -79.36 5.16
N ILE A 142 81.80 -80.36 4.55
CA ILE A 142 80.35 -80.34 4.32
C ILE A 142 79.59 -80.35 5.64
N ALA A 143 80.05 -81.13 6.63
CA ALA A 143 79.47 -81.14 7.97
C ALA A 143 79.62 -79.78 8.67
N CYS A 144 80.74 -79.06 8.48
CA CYS A 144 80.94 -77.70 8.97
C CYS A 144 80.00 -76.66 8.32
N LEU A 145 79.46 -76.92 7.13
CA LEU A 145 78.49 -76.05 6.46
C LEU A 145 77.05 -76.25 6.97
N VAL A 146 76.73 -77.38 7.60
CA VAL A 146 75.39 -77.66 8.15
C VAL A 146 75.02 -76.68 9.28
N PRO A 147 75.88 -76.39 10.27
CA PRO A 147 75.66 -75.33 11.27
C PRO A 147 75.48 -73.95 10.65
N LEU A 148 76.26 -73.60 9.61
CA LEU A 148 76.12 -72.32 8.91
C LEU A 148 74.74 -72.16 8.26
N ARG A 149 74.25 -73.23 7.62
CA ARG A 149 72.94 -73.22 6.96
C ARG A 149 71.80 -73.14 7.99
N PHE A 150 72.00 -73.71 9.17
CA PHE A 150 71.08 -73.57 10.30
C PHE A 150 71.11 -72.13 10.86
N LEU A 151 72.30 -71.54 10.98
CA LEU A 151 72.48 -70.14 11.38
C LEU A 151 71.78 -69.17 10.42
N ALA A 152 71.96 -69.38 9.12
CA ALA A 152 71.37 -68.53 8.08
C ALA A 152 69.83 -68.55 8.13
N LYS A 153 69.22 -69.65 8.59
CA LYS A 153 67.76 -69.72 8.85
C LYS A 153 67.32 -69.01 10.13
N GLN A 154 68.24 -68.75 11.07
CA GLN A 154 68.00 -68.10 12.36
C GLN A 154 68.33 -66.60 12.35
N VAL A 155 68.96 -66.12 11.29
CA VAL A 155 69.22 -64.69 11.05
C VAL A 155 68.00 -64.07 10.40
N LEU A 156 67.36 -63.15 11.12
CA LEU A 156 66.25 -62.35 10.64
C LEU A 156 66.77 -60.96 10.27
N MET A 157 66.55 -60.54 9.02
CA MET A 157 66.84 -59.19 8.57
C MET A 157 65.55 -58.36 8.56
N VAL A 158 65.50 -57.31 9.39
CA VAL A 158 64.40 -56.34 9.41
C VAL A 158 64.81 -55.13 8.60
N LYS A 159 64.03 -54.79 7.57
CA LYS A 159 64.34 -53.67 6.67
C LYS A 159 64.15 -52.33 7.37
N GLN A 160 64.84 -51.29 6.88
CA GLN A 160 64.55 -49.92 7.30
C GLN A 160 63.10 -49.56 6.92
N GLY A 161 62.34 -49.02 7.87
CA GLY A 161 60.91 -48.72 7.71
C GLY A 161 59.97 -49.87 8.08
N GLU A 162 60.49 -51.01 8.55
CA GLU A 162 59.69 -52.12 9.09
C GLU A 162 60.02 -52.35 10.58
N ILE A 163 59.02 -52.83 11.32
CA ILE A 163 59.16 -53.34 12.69
C ILE A 163 58.74 -54.80 12.66
N CYS A 164 59.53 -55.68 13.25
CA CYS A 164 59.18 -57.09 13.32
C CYS A 164 58.85 -57.50 14.76
N PHE A 165 57.69 -58.11 14.95
CA PHE A 165 57.31 -58.73 16.21
C PHE A 165 57.68 -60.20 16.16
N VAL A 166 58.34 -60.70 17.20
CA VAL A 166 58.78 -62.08 17.33
C VAL A 166 58.14 -62.66 18.59
N GLN A 167 57.36 -63.72 18.44
CA GLN A 167 56.78 -64.44 19.56
C GLN A 167 57.62 -65.68 19.84
N LEU A 168 58.08 -65.79 21.09
CA LEU A 168 58.89 -66.91 21.55
C LEU A 168 57.99 -68.13 21.79
N MET A 169 58.42 -69.29 21.30
CA MET A 169 57.66 -70.54 21.41
C MET A 169 57.58 -71.06 22.86
N GLU A 170 58.60 -70.77 23.68
CA GLU A 170 58.73 -71.29 25.06
C GLU A 170 57.77 -70.62 26.04
N ASP A 171 57.71 -69.28 26.01
CA ASP A 171 56.96 -68.50 27.00
C ASP A 171 55.75 -67.76 26.40
N GLY A 172 55.57 -67.84 25.08
CA GLY A 172 54.53 -67.08 24.36
C GLY A 172 54.75 -65.56 24.37
N THR A 173 55.88 -65.08 24.91
CA THR A 173 56.22 -63.66 25.03
C THR A 173 56.59 -63.07 23.67
N THR A 174 56.12 -61.85 23.42
CA THR A 174 56.43 -61.12 22.18
C THR A 174 57.57 -60.13 22.42
N GLN A 175 58.54 -60.09 21.51
CA GLN A 175 59.60 -59.10 21.44
C GLN A 175 59.47 -58.28 20.15
N ILE A 176 59.93 -57.04 20.19
CA ILE A 176 59.95 -56.08 19.07
C ILE A 176 61.39 -55.95 18.60
N LEU A 177 61.61 -56.24 17.32
CA LEU A 177 62.87 -56.06 16.62
C LEU A 177 62.79 -54.86 15.68
N LEU A 178 63.78 -53.98 15.81
CA LEU A 178 63.97 -52.81 14.96
C LEU A 178 64.73 -53.16 13.69
N ALA A 179 64.82 -52.20 12.75
CA ALA A 179 65.64 -52.35 11.55
C ALA A 179 67.07 -52.78 11.91
N GLY A 180 67.55 -53.84 11.28
CA GLY A 180 68.83 -54.46 11.60
C GLY A 180 68.87 -55.97 11.35
N ILE A 181 70.04 -56.55 11.62
CA ILE A 181 70.27 -57.99 11.53
C ILE A 181 70.16 -58.56 12.93
N HIS A 182 69.18 -59.44 13.15
CA HIS A 182 68.91 -60.04 14.46
C HIS A 182 69.07 -61.56 14.40
N LEU A 183 69.58 -62.14 15.48
CA LEU A 183 69.59 -63.58 15.69
C LEU A 183 68.39 -63.95 16.56
N LEU A 184 67.52 -64.82 16.04
CA LEU A 184 66.35 -65.30 16.78
C LEU A 184 66.80 -66.07 18.04
N PRO A 185 66.18 -65.81 19.20
CA PRO A 185 66.65 -66.33 20.48
C PRO A 185 66.25 -67.80 20.75
N CYS A 186 65.29 -68.38 20.02
CA CYS A 186 64.87 -69.77 20.20
C CYS A 186 64.37 -70.40 18.89
N LEU A 187 64.38 -71.73 18.82
CA LEU A 187 63.83 -72.50 17.70
C LEU A 187 62.28 -72.45 17.72
N GLY A 188 61.66 -72.22 16.57
CA GLY A 188 60.20 -72.20 16.43
C GLY A 188 59.51 -70.87 16.72
N SER A 189 60.26 -69.77 16.89
CA SER A 189 59.68 -68.44 17.06
C SER A 189 58.87 -68.01 15.83
N THR A 190 57.64 -67.55 16.04
CA THR A 190 56.82 -67.01 14.96
C THR A 190 57.06 -65.51 14.83
N THR A 191 57.14 -65.01 13.59
CA THR A 191 57.46 -63.61 13.32
C THR A 191 56.39 -62.96 12.46
N LYS A 192 56.13 -61.67 12.69
CA LYS A 192 55.24 -60.86 11.88
C LYS A 192 55.82 -59.46 11.73
N SER A 193 56.12 -59.06 10.50
CA SER A 193 56.59 -57.72 10.18
C SER A 193 55.43 -56.80 9.85
N PHE A 194 55.57 -55.55 10.27
CA PHE A 194 54.65 -54.46 9.97
C PHE A 194 55.44 -53.25 9.45
N PRO A 195 54.87 -52.47 8.51
CA PRO A 195 55.47 -51.20 8.15
C PRO A 195 55.33 -50.21 9.31
N VAL A 196 56.35 -49.37 9.54
CA VAL A 196 56.35 -48.30 10.57
C VAL A 196 55.19 -47.29 10.36
N THR A 197 54.64 -47.24 9.15
CA THR A 197 53.49 -46.39 8.80
C THR A 197 52.14 -46.98 9.17
N ALA A 198 52.06 -48.23 9.65
CA ALA A 198 50.81 -48.83 10.08
C ALA A 198 50.26 -48.13 11.33
N ASP A 199 48.95 -47.85 11.35
CA ASP A 199 48.27 -47.22 12.49
C ASP A 199 48.09 -48.23 13.65
N GLU A 200 47.95 -49.52 13.35
CA GLU A 200 47.86 -50.60 14.33
C GLU A 200 48.84 -51.73 13.97
N MET A 201 49.67 -52.11 14.94
CA MET A 201 50.59 -53.24 14.84
C MET A 201 50.38 -54.15 16.06
N ARG A 202 49.68 -55.26 15.85
CA ARG A 202 49.31 -56.21 16.90
C ARG A 202 49.92 -57.58 16.68
N TYR A 203 50.61 -58.09 17.69
CA TYR A 203 51.12 -59.45 17.70
C TYR A 203 51.27 -60.03 19.12
N GLY A 204 50.50 -61.09 19.42
CA GLY A 204 50.43 -61.65 20.78
C GLY A 204 49.84 -60.64 21.77
N THR A 205 50.52 -60.43 22.89
CA THR A 205 50.12 -59.47 23.94
C THR A 205 50.61 -58.04 23.69
N LEU A 206 51.48 -57.84 22.70
CA LEU A 206 52.02 -56.52 22.35
C LEU A 206 51.19 -55.86 21.26
N VAL A 207 50.82 -54.61 21.54
CA VAL A 207 50.12 -53.73 20.60
C VAL A 207 50.88 -52.41 20.53
N LEU A 208 51.36 -52.06 19.34
CA LEU A 208 51.92 -50.74 19.05
C LEU A 208 50.90 -49.98 18.19
N ILE A 209 50.43 -48.85 18.69
CA ILE A 209 49.41 -48.02 18.06
C ILE A 209 50.05 -46.68 17.71
N ARG A 210 49.79 -46.23 16.48
CA ARG A 210 50.14 -44.90 16.04
C ARG A 210 48.85 -44.11 15.81
N VAL A 211 48.59 -43.15 16.69
CA VAL A 211 47.50 -42.19 16.53
C VAL A 211 48.03 -40.97 15.81
N ARG A 212 47.51 -40.69 14.62
CA ARG A 212 47.91 -39.53 13.80
C ARG A 212 47.44 -38.22 14.44
N SER A 213 48.14 -37.12 14.16
CA SER A 213 47.65 -35.79 14.52
C SER A 213 46.28 -35.53 13.89
N GLY A 214 45.35 -34.97 14.66
CA GLY A 214 43.96 -34.78 14.25
C GLY A 214 43.05 -36.00 14.43
N PHE A 215 43.57 -37.12 14.96
CA PHE A 215 42.80 -38.32 15.31
C PHE A 215 42.93 -38.64 16.80
N ILE A 216 41.93 -39.34 17.34
CA ILE A 216 41.91 -39.91 18.69
C ILE A 216 41.86 -41.42 18.52
N GLY A 217 42.72 -42.15 19.23
CA GLY A 217 42.63 -43.60 19.25
C GLY A 217 41.57 -44.04 20.26
N LEU A 218 40.64 -44.89 19.84
CA LEU A 218 39.65 -45.50 20.71
C LEU A 218 40.09 -46.90 21.09
N GLY A 219 40.11 -47.22 22.38
CA GLY A 219 40.37 -48.57 22.85
C GLY A 219 39.61 -48.93 24.11
N THR A 220 39.70 -50.19 24.50
CA THR A 220 39.19 -50.71 25.77
C THR A 220 40.31 -51.46 26.47
N ASP A 221 40.50 -51.19 27.77
CA ASP A 221 41.47 -51.88 28.62
C ASP A 221 40.71 -52.55 29.75
N ASN A 222 40.71 -53.90 29.79
CA ASN A 222 39.91 -54.67 30.74
C ASN A 222 38.41 -54.29 30.74
N GLY A 223 37.87 -54.01 29.55
CA GLY A 223 36.47 -53.59 29.36
C GLY A 223 36.17 -52.14 29.75
N LYS A 224 37.14 -51.37 30.25
CA LYS A 224 36.98 -49.93 30.48
C LYS A 224 37.40 -49.15 29.23
N PRO A 225 36.61 -48.16 28.78
CA PRO A 225 36.98 -47.34 27.62
C PRO A 225 38.18 -46.46 27.94
N VAL A 226 39.14 -46.42 27.01
CA VAL A 226 40.37 -45.63 27.08
C VAL A 226 40.49 -44.78 25.81
N LEU A 227 40.86 -43.52 25.97
CA LEU A 227 41.14 -42.60 24.86
C LEU A 227 42.65 -42.38 24.73
N LEU A 228 43.17 -42.56 23.53
CA LEU A 228 44.58 -42.36 23.21
C LEU A 228 44.78 -41.03 22.49
N LEU A 229 45.58 -40.14 23.08
CA LEU A 229 45.96 -38.87 22.45
C LEU A 229 46.90 -39.08 21.25
N PRO A 230 47.03 -38.10 20.34
CA PRO A 230 47.95 -38.20 19.20
C PRO A 230 49.37 -38.57 19.62
N GLY A 231 49.96 -39.55 18.94
CA GLY A 231 51.30 -40.07 19.23
C GLY A 231 51.39 -41.59 19.10
N MET A 232 52.52 -42.13 19.56
CA MET A 232 52.76 -43.56 19.59
C MET A 232 52.50 -44.13 20.98
N HIS A 233 51.81 -45.27 21.01
CA HIS A 233 51.41 -45.96 22.22
C HIS A 233 51.82 -47.43 22.14
N LEU A 234 52.58 -47.91 23.13
CA LEU A 234 53.00 -49.31 23.24
C LEU A 234 52.34 -49.95 24.46
N TYR A 235 51.52 -50.98 24.26
CA TYR A 235 50.87 -51.74 25.32
C TYR A 235 51.32 -53.20 25.31
N ASN A 236 51.54 -53.75 26.50
CA ASN A 236 51.79 -55.17 26.72
C ASN A 236 50.71 -55.73 27.66
N ALA A 237 49.48 -55.80 27.15
CA ALA A 237 48.33 -56.25 27.92
C ALA A 237 47.44 -57.13 27.03
N PRO A 238 47.07 -58.35 27.47
CA PRO A 238 46.23 -59.25 26.68
C PRO A 238 44.79 -58.74 26.54
N ASN A 239 44.32 -57.95 27.51
CA ASN A 239 42.93 -57.46 27.60
C ASN A 239 42.75 -56.05 27.02
N PHE A 240 43.75 -55.55 26.28
CA PHE A 240 43.67 -54.28 25.59
C PHE A 240 43.19 -54.50 24.16
N GLU A 241 42.08 -53.88 23.79
CA GLU A 241 41.52 -53.92 22.44
C GLU A 241 41.49 -52.52 21.84
N TYR A 242 41.96 -52.39 20.61
CA TYR A 242 41.91 -51.14 19.87
C TYR A 242 40.72 -51.17 18.91
N SER A 243 39.85 -50.18 19.00
CA SER A 243 38.67 -50.05 18.14
C SER A 243 38.96 -49.26 16.87
N GLY A 244 40.07 -48.51 16.84
CA GLY A 244 40.51 -47.74 15.67
C GLY A 244 40.68 -46.24 15.94
N PRO A 245 41.26 -45.49 14.99
CA PRO A 245 41.36 -44.05 15.08
C PRO A 245 40.06 -43.39 14.61
N THR A 246 39.60 -42.38 15.33
CA THR A 246 38.46 -41.52 14.94
C THR A 246 38.94 -40.07 14.81
N SER A 247 38.36 -39.30 13.89
CA SER A 247 38.78 -37.91 13.67
C SER A 247 38.35 -37.04 14.86
N VAL A 248 39.25 -36.17 15.34
CA VAL A 248 38.96 -35.20 16.42
C VAL A 248 37.84 -34.21 16.02
N ASN A 249 37.61 -34.06 14.71
CA ASN A 249 36.63 -33.15 14.15
C ASN A 249 35.22 -33.76 14.04
N ASP A 250 35.06 -35.06 14.31
CA ASP A 250 33.75 -35.69 14.25
C ASP A 250 32.86 -35.14 15.37
N ASN A 251 31.60 -34.82 15.03
CA ASN A 251 30.69 -34.17 15.98
C ASN A 251 30.27 -35.10 17.13
N LEU A 252 30.36 -36.41 16.94
CA LEU A 252 29.99 -37.43 17.92
C LEU A 252 30.97 -38.60 17.85
N ILE A 253 31.74 -38.79 18.91
CA ILE A 253 32.66 -39.93 19.07
C ILE A 253 32.17 -40.76 20.24
N LYS A 254 31.95 -42.05 20.03
CA LYS A 254 31.47 -42.99 21.06
C LYS A 254 32.49 -44.08 21.32
N ASN A 255 32.82 -44.30 22.59
CA ASN A 255 33.65 -45.41 23.04
C ASN A 255 33.09 -45.98 24.35
N GLY A 256 32.28 -47.03 24.27
CA GLY A 256 31.61 -47.62 25.44
C GLY A 256 30.67 -46.62 26.12
N THR A 257 30.94 -46.32 27.39
CA THR A 257 30.19 -45.34 28.21
C THR A 257 30.60 -43.89 27.94
N VAL A 258 31.75 -43.68 27.30
CA VAL A 258 32.31 -42.36 27.03
C VAL A 258 31.80 -41.83 25.70
N ASN A 259 31.21 -40.65 25.74
CA ASN A 259 30.75 -39.91 24.58
C ASN A 259 31.42 -38.55 24.53
N ILE A 260 32.04 -38.23 23.39
CA ILE A 260 32.60 -36.91 23.09
C ILE A 260 31.66 -36.26 22.08
N ILE A 261 31.05 -35.15 22.46
CA ILE A 261 30.14 -34.41 21.60
C ILE A 261 30.72 -33.03 21.32
N ARG A 262 30.84 -32.68 20.04
CA ARG A 262 31.21 -31.33 19.59
C ARG A 262 29.97 -30.66 19.02
N VAL A 263 29.48 -29.66 19.73
CA VAL A 263 28.37 -28.80 19.28
C VAL A 263 28.97 -27.54 18.66
N GLN A 264 28.71 -27.32 17.37
CA GLN A 264 29.23 -26.16 16.66
C GLN A 264 28.59 -24.85 17.18
N PRO A 265 29.28 -23.71 17.07
CA PRO A 265 28.68 -22.41 17.35
C PRO A 265 27.38 -22.20 16.54
N GLY A 266 26.32 -21.73 17.19
CA GLY A 266 25.00 -21.57 16.57
C GLY A 266 24.18 -22.86 16.44
N GLN A 267 24.68 -23.99 16.97
CA GLN A 267 23.92 -25.23 17.13
C GLN A 267 23.73 -25.57 18.61
N VAL A 268 22.74 -26.41 18.89
CA VAL A 268 22.50 -27.06 20.19
C VAL A 268 22.50 -28.56 20.01
N GLY A 269 23.13 -29.25 20.96
CA GLY A 269 23.10 -30.71 21.04
C GLY A 269 21.89 -31.17 21.85
N LEU A 270 21.18 -32.16 21.32
CA LEU A 270 19.96 -32.73 21.88
C LEU A 270 20.22 -34.16 22.32
N ALA A 271 20.18 -34.39 23.64
CA ALA A 271 20.46 -35.68 24.23
C ALA A 271 19.50 -36.03 25.37
N THR A 272 19.51 -37.29 25.76
CA THR A 272 18.78 -37.80 26.92
C THR A 272 19.74 -38.55 27.84
N VAL A 273 19.63 -38.30 29.13
CA VAL A 273 20.38 -38.98 30.19
C VAL A 273 19.37 -39.58 31.15
N ASN A 274 19.37 -40.90 31.31
CA ASN A 274 18.40 -41.62 32.17
C ASN A 274 16.94 -41.29 31.79
N GLY A 275 16.65 -41.09 30.51
CA GLY A 275 15.33 -40.67 30.01
C GLY A 275 14.98 -39.20 30.28
N THR A 276 15.86 -38.45 30.95
CA THR A 276 15.70 -37.01 31.17
C THR A 276 16.29 -36.24 29.99
N PRO A 277 15.52 -35.34 29.35
CA PRO A 277 16.01 -34.49 28.28
C PRO A 277 17.09 -33.53 28.78
N ILE A 278 18.23 -33.46 28.07
CA ILE A 278 19.29 -32.49 28.33
C ILE A 278 19.68 -31.75 27.05
N MET A 279 20.00 -30.46 27.20
CA MET A 279 20.51 -29.63 26.11
C MET A 279 22.00 -29.35 26.33
N LEU A 280 22.79 -29.65 25.30
CA LEU A 280 24.22 -29.36 25.25
C LEU A 280 24.44 -28.01 24.57
N GLU A 281 25.10 -27.09 25.27
CA GLU A 281 25.46 -25.78 24.70
C GLU A 281 26.57 -25.90 23.64
N SER A 282 26.86 -24.83 22.90
CA SER A 282 27.97 -24.84 21.94
C SER A 282 29.31 -25.09 22.66
N GLY A 283 30.10 -26.04 22.17
CA GLY A 283 31.37 -26.44 22.79
C GLY A 283 31.62 -27.94 22.71
N VAL A 284 32.62 -28.41 23.45
CA VAL A 284 32.99 -29.82 23.54
C VAL A 284 32.53 -30.38 24.88
N HIS A 285 31.76 -31.46 24.83
CA HIS A 285 31.17 -32.12 25.98
C HIS A 285 31.76 -33.52 26.13
N PHE A 286 32.26 -33.83 27.33
CA PHE A 286 32.69 -35.16 27.74
C PHE A 286 31.68 -35.72 28.72
N ILE A 287 31.06 -36.84 28.37
CA ILE A 287 30.03 -37.49 29.17
C ILE A 287 30.39 -38.98 29.27
N ASP A 288 30.72 -39.43 30.47
CA ASP A 288 30.97 -40.85 30.78
C ASP A 288 29.76 -41.44 31.52
N GLU A 289 28.70 -41.73 30.76
CA GLU A 289 27.47 -42.30 31.29
C GLU A 289 26.87 -43.31 30.32
N ALA A 290 26.60 -44.53 30.81
CA ALA A 290 26.01 -45.61 30.01
C ALA A 290 24.59 -45.29 29.53
N SER A 291 23.86 -44.46 30.28
CA SER A 291 22.49 -44.05 30.02
C SER A 291 22.36 -42.89 29.02
N PHE A 292 23.48 -42.35 28.54
CA PHE A 292 23.49 -41.23 27.61
C PHE A 292 23.12 -41.68 26.20
N VAL A 293 22.09 -41.06 25.62
CA VAL A 293 21.64 -41.32 24.25
C VAL A 293 21.41 -40.00 23.51
N MET A 294 22.08 -39.84 22.37
CA MET A 294 21.81 -38.75 21.43
C MET A 294 20.59 -39.07 20.56
N GLU A 295 19.66 -38.13 20.43
CA GLU A 295 18.49 -38.29 19.56
C GLU A 295 18.87 -38.25 18.06
N ARG A 296 17.98 -38.77 17.20
CA ARG A 296 18.16 -38.67 15.73
C ARG A 296 18.02 -37.20 15.31
N GLY A 297 18.99 -36.67 14.56
CA GLY A 297 19.01 -35.22 14.25
C GLY A 297 19.43 -34.36 15.44
N CYS A 298 20.29 -34.91 16.30
CA CYS A 298 20.75 -34.34 17.57
C CYS A 298 21.39 -32.96 17.50
N PHE A 299 21.80 -32.47 16.33
CA PHE A 299 22.35 -31.13 16.17
C PHE A 299 21.32 -30.25 15.45
N LYS A 300 20.65 -29.38 16.22
CA LYS A 300 19.72 -28.40 15.69
C LYS A 300 20.31 -27.01 15.72
N LYS A 301 19.88 -26.14 14.81
CA LYS A 301 20.30 -24.72 14.84
C LYS A 301 19.60 -24.03 16.01
N VAL A 302 20.30 -23.13 16.66
CA VAL A 302 19.78 -22.33 17.79
C VAL A 302 18.58 -21.48 17.38
N ASP A 303 18.53 -21.07 16.12
CA ASP A 303 17.49 -20.19 15.57
C ASP A 303 16.28 -20.95 15.00
N GLU A 304 16.27 -22.28 15.11
CA GLU A 304 15.13 -23.09 14.64
C GLU A 304 13.91 -22.79 15.52
N ALA A 305 12.79 -22.44 14.89
CA ALA A 305 11.60 -21.95 15.59
C ALA A 305 11.00 -22.98 16.57
N LEU A 306 11.13 -24.27 16.26
CA LEU A 306 10.66 -25.37 17.09
C LEU A 306 11.69 -26.49 17.16
N ILE A 307 12.14 -26.78 18.38
CA ILE A 307 13.06 -27.87 18.69
C ILE A 307 12.30 -28.86 19.58
N GLN A 308 12.08 -30.07 19.07
CA GLN A 308 11.39 -31.15 19.79
C GLN A 308 12.41 -32.17 20.30
N LEU A 309 12.28 -32.56 21.57
CA LEU A 309 13.12 -33.51 22.28
C LEU A 309 12.23 -34.34 23.23
N GLY A 310 11.71 -35.47 22.75
CA GLY A 310 10.72 -36.27 23.47
C GLY A 310 9.44 -35.50 23.83
N GLN A 311 9.12 -35.42 25.13
CA GLN A 311 7.99 -34.63 25.65
C GLN A 311 8.33 -33.15 25.85
N MET A 312 9.60 -32.78 25.68
CA MET A 312 10.08 -31.42 25.83
C MET A 312 10.11 -30.73 24.46
N GLN A 313 9.55 -29.54 24.38
CA GLN A 313 9.54 -28.70 23.19
C GLN A 313 10.09 -27.33 23.54
N ILE A 314 10.93 -26.81 22.65
CA ILE A 314 11.61 -25.54 22.83
C ILE A 314 11.21 -24.66 21.67
N VAL A 315 10.54 -23.55 21.97
CA VAL A 315 10.04 -22.61 20.99
C VAL A 315 10.92 -21.37 21.05
N VAL A 316 11.54 -21.04 19.93
CA VAL A 316 12.36 -19.83 19.79
C VAL A 316 11.54 -18.80 19.04
N VAL A 317 11.16 -17.73 19.72
CA VAL A 317 10.37 -16.63 19.16
C VAL A 317 11.31 -15.45 18.89
N PRO A 318 11.56 -15.11 17.61
CA PRO A 318 12.37 -13.95 17.25
C PRO A 318 11.71 -12.64 17.68
N ARG A 319 12.50 -11.58 17.78
CA ARG A 319 11.99 -10.23 18.08
C ARG A 319 10.92 -9.79 17.07
N GLY A 320 9.87 -9.16 17.57
CA GLY A 320 8.74 -8.69 16.75
C GLY A 320 7.83 -9.80 16.21
N LYS A 321 7.98 -11.04 16.69
CA LYS A 321 7.08 -12.16 16.37
C LYS A 321 6.41 -12.70 17.64
N ILE A 322 5.32 -13.42 17.44
CA ILE A 322 4.59 -14.17 18.46
C ILE A 322 4.36 -15.59 17.97
N ALA A 323 4.37 -16.55 18.89
CA ALA A 323 4.03 -17.94 18.58
C ALA A 323 2.74 -18.34 19.30
N PRO A 324 1.61 -18.45 18.58
CA PRO A 324 0.42 -19.11 19.09
C PRO A 324 0.68 -20.60 19.32
N VAL A 325 0.38 -21.07 20.53
CA VAL A 325 0.51 -22.48 20.92
C VAL A 325 -0.74 -22.95 21.63
N LEU A 326 -1.09 -24.23 21.49
CA LEU A 326 -2.09 -24.88 22.32
C LEU A 326 -1.42 -25.85 23.26
N VAL A 327 -1.73 -25.73 24.54
CA VAL A 327 -1.20 -26.55 25.60
C VAL A 327 -2.37 -27.12 26.40
N ASN A 328 -2.51 -28.44 26.41
CA ASN A 328 -3.64 -29.16 26.99
C ASN A 328 -5.03 -28.72 26.47
N GLY A 329 -5.09 -28.12 25.28
CA GLY A 329 -6.32 -27.60 24.68
C GLY A 329 -6.61 -26.13 25.01
N GLU A 330 -5.83 -25.52 25.90
CA GLU A 330 -5.86 -24.08 26.15
C GLU A 330 -4.84 -23.37 25.26
N GLY A 331 -5.21 -22.23 24.69
CA GLY A 331 -4.31 -21.46 23.83
C GLY A 331 -3.47 -20.47 24.62
N HIS A 332 -2.19 -20.34 24.26
CA HIS A 332 -1.23 -19.40 24.85
C HIS A 332 -0.47 -18.66 23.75
N PHE A 333 0.05 -17.48 24.07
CA PHE A 333 0.90 -16.71 23.16
C PHE A 333 2.31 -16.59 23.73
N LEU A 334 3.27 -17.19 23.04
CA LEU A 334 4.68 -17.05 23.39
C LEU A 334 5.24 -15.79 22.73
N LEU A 335 5.70 -14.86 23.57
CA LEU A 335 6.34 -13.61 23.15
C LEU A 335 7.81 -13.82 22.79
N GLU A 336 8.52 -12.77 22.41
CA GLU A 336 9.95 -12.86 22.06
C GLU A 336 10.78 -13.51 23.18
N GLY A 337 11.66 -14.43 22.79
CA GLY A 337 12.47 -15.20 23.73
C GLY A 337 12.51 -16.69 23.44
N ARG A 338 13.14 -17.44 24.34
CA ARG A 338 13.20 -18.90 24.29
C ARG A 338 12.30 -19.47 25.37
N HIS A 339 11.32 -20.26 24.93
CA HIS A 339 10.32 -20.87 25.79
C HIS A 339 10.52 -22.37 25.81
N PHE A 340 10.41 -22.94 27.00
CA PHE A 340 10.62 -24.35 27.25
C PHE A 340 9.31 -24.94 27.75
N VAL A 341 8.81 -25.97 27.06
CA VAL A 341 7.51 -26.57 27.30
C VAL A 341 7.70 -28.05 27.52
N SER A 342 7.41 -28.53 28.73
CA SER A 342 7.53 -29.95 29.09
C SER A 342 6.19 -30.68 29.16
N GLN A 343 5.18 -30.18 28.43
CA GLN A 343 3.81 -30.68 28.52
C GLN A 343 3.46 -31.64 27.37
N GLY A 344 2.81 -32.76 27.71
CA GLY A 344 2.56 -33.86 26.76
C GLY A 344 1.56 -33.56 25.62
N ARG A 345 0.63 -32.61 25.79
CA ARG A 345 -0.32 -32.18 24.74
C ARG A 345 0.00 -30.77 24.28
N PHE A 346 1.08 -30.63 23.53
CA PHE A 346 1.50 -29.35 22.96
C PHE A 346 1.31 -29.35 21.43
N SER A 347 0.69 -28.30 20.91
CA SER A 347 0.52 -28.04 19.49
C SER A 347 1.01 -26.64 19.14
N TYR A 348 1.97 -26.56 18.23
CA TYR A 348 2.55 -25.32 17.75
C TYR A 348 1.87 -24.88 16.46
N GLN A 349 1.32 -23.65 16.42
CA GLN A 349 0.58 -23.15 15.26
C GLN A 349 1.41 -22.28 14.30
N GLY A 350 2.71 -22.11 14.58
CA GLY A 350 3.62 -21.32 13.75
C GLY A 350 4.04 -19.99 14.38
N LEU A 351 4.93 -19.27 13.69
CA LEU A 351 5.28 -17.88 14.03
C LEU A 351 4.38 -16.93 13.26
N GLN A 352 3.81 -15.96 13.96
CA GLN A 352 3.07 -14.83 13.40
C GLN A 352 3.80 -13.53 13.74
N SER A 353 3.63 -12.50 12.93
CA SER A 353 4.27 -11.21 13.20
C SER A 353 3.45 -10.45 14.25
N LEU A 354 4.12 -9.72 15.15
CA LEU A 354 3.43 -8.90 16.14
C LEU A 354 2.61 -7.77 15.49
N SER A 355 2.96 -7.38 14.27
CA SER A 355 2.23 -6.41 13.44
C SER A 355 0.97 -6.96 12.77
N ASP A 356 0.74 -8.27 12.80
CA ASP A 356 -0.41 -8.86 12.14
C ASP A 356 -1.70 -8.41 12.84
N GLU A 357 -2.72 -8.04 12.05
CA GLU A 357 -3.99 -7.53 12.56
C GLU A 357 -4.71 -8.55 13.46
N TYR A 358 -4.49 -9.84 13.22
CA TYR A 358 -5.18 -10.90 13.94
C TYR A 358 -4.28 -12.12 14.15
N ALA A 359 -4.22 -12.55 15.41
CA ALA A 359 -3.57 -13.79 15.84
C ALA A 359 -4.52 -14.57 16.77
N CYS A 360 -4.57 -15.88 16.59
CA CYS A 360 -5.46 -16.77 17.34
C CYS A 360 -4.67 -17.94 17.91
N ALA A 361 -4.93 -18.28 19.17
CA ALA A 361 -4.49 -19.49 19.83
C ALA A 361 -5.68 -20.07 20.60
N GLY A 362 -6.34 -21.09 20.06
CA GLY A 362 -7.51 -21.72 20.70
C GLY A 362 -8.66 -20.73 20.92
N THR A 363 -8.98 -20.44 22.19
CA THR A 363 -10.01 -19.47 22.60
C THR A 363 -9.47 -18.06 22.78
N ARG A 364 -8.15 -17.86 22.67
CA ARG A 364 -7.49 -16.57 22.86
C ARG A 364 -7.23 -15.90 21.52
N HIS A 365 -7.67 -14.65 21.43
CA HIS A 365 -7.62 -13.82 20.24
C HIS A 365 -6.88 -12.53 20.56
N ARG A 366 -5.87 -12.22 19.76
CA ARG A 366 -5.13 -10.96 19.79
C ARG A 366 -5.43 -10.21 18.51
N ILE A 367 -5.95 -9.00 18.63
CA ILE A 367 -6.37 -8.19 17.49
C ILE A 367 -5.68 -6.84 17.57
N LEU A 368 -4.92 -6.48 16.55
CA LEU A 368 -4.33 -5.16 16.39
C LEU A 368 -5.14 -4.42 15.33
N VAL A 369 -5.94 -3.44 15.75
CA VAL A 369 -6.70 -2.60 14.81
C VAL A 369 -5.83 -1.42 14.39
N PRO A 370 -5.46 -1.29 13.09
CA PRO A 370 -4.65 -0.17 12.64
C PRO A 370 -5.32 1.18 12.89
N SER A 371 -4.52 2.24 13.08
CA SER A 371 -5.02 3.61 13.18
C SER A 371 -5.80 3.99 11.91
N GLY A 372 -6.96 4.62 12.07
CA GLY A 372 -7.83 4.99 10.94
C GLY A 372 -8.74 3.85 10.46
N ARG A 373 -8.68 2.66 11.07
CA ARG A 373 -9.60 1.55 10.83
C ARG A 373 -10.41 1.20 12.07
N ILE A 374 -11.54 0.55 11.87
CA ILE A 374 -12.38 0.00 12.95
C ILE A 374 -12.36 -1.52 12.80
N GLY A 375 -12.11 -2.23 13.89
CA GLY A 375 -12.15 -3.69 13.90
C GLY A 375 -13.58 -4.20 14.02
N LEU A 376 -13.92 -5.22 13.24
CA LEU A 376 -15.22 -5.86 13.22
C LEU A 376 -15.09 -7.27 13.83
N GLY A 377 -15.68 -7.48 15.00
CA GLY A 377 -15.74 -8.79 15.68
C GLY A 377 -17.17 -9.26 15.89
N LEU A 378 -17.40 -10.57 15.94
CA LEU A 378 -18.67 -11.15 16.39
C LEU A 378 -18.42 -11.86 17.71
N GLU A 379 -19.19 -11.56 18.74
CA GLU A 379 -19.18 -12.26 20.02
C GLU A 379 -20.51 -13.01 20.15
N ALA A 380 -20.48 -14.36 20.13
CA ALA A 380 -21.70 -15.18 20.17
C ALA A 380 -22.75 -14.83 19.09
N GLY A 381 -22.31 -14.27 17.95
CA GLY A 381 -23.17 -13.82 16.86
C GLY A 381 -23.61 -12.36 16.93
N GLU A 382 -23.33 -11.66 18.04
CA GLU A 382 -23.60 -10.23 18.19
C GLU A 382 -22.42 -9.39 17.64
N PRO A 383 -22.69 -8.29 16.90
CA PRO A 383 -21.65 -7.45 16.35
C PRO A 383 -20.96 -6.62 17.44
N LEU A 384 -19.64 -6.79 17.54
CA LEU A 384 -18.74 -6.02 18.39
C LEU A 384 -17.82 -5.15 17.52
N LEU A 385 -17.71 -3.87 17.87
CA LEU A 385 -16.76 -2.95 17.27
C LEU A 385 -15.53 -2.81 18.16
N LEU A 386 -14.36 -2.83 17.55
CA LEU A 386 -13.07 -2.67 18.22
C LEU A 386 -12.45 -1.33 17.82
N GLU A 387 -12.00 -0.59 18.83
CA GLU A 387 -11.42 0.75 18.65
C GLU A 387 -10.08 0.71 17.93
N ALA A 388 -9.82 1.76 17.15
CA ALA A 388 -8.60 1.92 16.35
C ALA A 388 -7.37 2.20 17.21
N GLY A 389 -6.20 1.72 16.77
CA GLY A 389 -4.91 2.09 17.36
C GLY A 389 -4.60 1.40 18.70
N GLN A 390 -5.38 0.39 19.09
CA GLN A 390 -5.17 -0.39 20.31
C GLN A 390 -5.13 -1.88 20.01
N VAL A 391 -4.43 -2.62 20.87
CA VAL A 391 -4.43 -4.09 20.86
C VAL A 391 -5.58 -4.57 21.74
N HIS A 392 -6.48 -5.34 21.15
CA HIS A 392 -7.61 -5.96 21.85
C HIS A 392 -7.29 -7.43 22.12
N LEU A 393 -7.36 -7.81 23.39
CA LEU A 393 -7.17 -9.19 23.84
C LEU A 393 -8.52 -9.76 24.26
N ARG A 394 -8.92 -10.89 23.67
CA ARG A 394 -10.21 -11.54 23.93
C ARG A 394 -9.99 -13.03 24.20
N ASN A 395 -10.64 -13.56 25.24
CA ASN A 395 -10.62 -14.99 25.55
C ASN A 395 -12.06 -15.52 25.52
N SER A 396 -12.48 -16.05 24.38
CA SER A 396 -13.83 -16.58 24.16
C SER A 396 -13.83 -17.51 22.95
N ALA A 397 -14.40 -18.71 23.09
CA ALA A 397 -14.55 -19.65 21.98
C ALA A 397 -15.59 -19.20 20.94
N LEU A 398 -16.49 -18.28 21.32
CA LEU A 398 -17.58 -17.79 20.48
C LEU A 398 -17.19 -16.51 19.72
N PHE A 399 -16.00 -15.98 19.98
CA PHE A 399 -15.51 -14.77 19.33
C PHE A 399 -14.96 -15.07 17.93
N GLN A 400 -15.34 -14.26 16.95
CA GLN A 400 -14.85 -14.35 15.59
C GLN A 400 -14.48 -12.97 15.05
N TYR A 401 -13.23 -12.79 14.64
CA TYR A 401 -12.79 -11.56 14.00
C TYR A 401 -13.10 -11.59 12.49
N LYS A 402 -13.83 -10.60 11.98
CA LYS A 402 -14.16 -10.47 10.55
C LYS A 402 -13.15 -9.63 9.76
N GLY A 403 -12.39 -8.78 10.43
CA GLY A 403 -11.41 -7.89 9.79
C GLY A 403 -11.55 -6.44 10.25
N SER A 404 -10.73 -5.56 9.67
CA SER A 404 -10.78 -4.12 9.90
C SER A 404 -11.29 -3.38 8.67
N VAL A 405 -12.02 -2.28 8.86
CA VAL A 405 -12.58 -1.45 7.79
C VAL A 405 -12.18 0.01 8.01
N ASP A 406 -11.84 0.74 6.94
CA ASP A 406 -11.45 2.14 7.03
C ASP A 406 -12.59 3.01 7.58
N ILE A 407 -12.27 3.86 8.57
CA ILE A 407 -13.24 4.74 9.24
C ILE A 407 -13.85 5.78 8.29
N THR A 408 -13.18 6.06 7.18
CA THR A 408 -13.60 7.03 6.16
C THR A 408 -14.71 6.52 5.26
N GLN A 409 -15.03 5.23 5.29
CA GLN A 409 -16.14 4.68 4.54
C GLN A 409 -17.48 5.25 5.06
N GLN A 410 -18.33 5.72 4.15
CA GLN A 410 -19.61 6.33 4.52
C GLN A 410 -20.62 5.31 5.05
N VAL A 411 -20.50 4.04 4.67
CA VAL A 411 -21.34 2.96 5.18
C VAL A 411 -20.44 1.80 5.60
N ILE A 412 -20.50 1.43 6.88
CA ILE A 412 -19.82 0.27 7.44
C ILE A 412 -20.89 -0.68 7.95
N SER A 413 -21.06 -1.82 7.28
CA SER A 413 -22.06 -2.83 7.61
C SER A 413 -21.44 -4.00 8.34
N HIS A 414 -21.93 -4.29 9.56
CA HIS A 414 -21.44 -5.38 10.40
C HIS A 414 -22.58 -6.10 11.12
N GLY A 415 -23.08 -7.17 10.53
CA GLY A 415 -24.19 -7.94 11.09
C GLY A 415 -25.47 -7.10 11.16
N SER A 416 -26.05 -6.97 12.35
CA SER A 416 -27.23 -6.11 12.61
C SER A 416 -26.88 -4.64 12.82
N LEU A 417 -25.58 -4.31 12.94
CA LEU A 417 -25.11 -2.96 13.21
C LEU A 417 -24.59 -2.32 11.92
N ASN A 418 -25.15 -1.17 11.54
CA ASN A 418 -24.64 -0.37 10.44
C ASN A 418 -24.20 1.00 10.96
N ILE A 419 -22.99 1.44 10.62
CA ILE A 419 -22.52 2.80 10.89
C ILE A 419 -22.61 3.58 9.60
N VAL A 420 -23.33 4.69 9.62
CA VAL A 420 -23.52 5.56 8.46
C VAL A 420 -22.95 6.94 8.78
N THR A 421 -21.97 7.38 8.00
CA THR A 421 -21.37 8.71 8.10
C THR A 421 -21.89 9.56 6.95
N VAL A 422 -22.81 10.47 7.26
CA VAL A 422 -23.37 11.44 6.33
C VAL A 422 -22.45 12.67 6.30
N ARG A 423 -21.97 13.04 5.11
CA ARG A 423 -21.12 14.22 4.93
C ARG A 423 -21.94 15.50 4.92
N ASP A 424 -21.31 16.63 5.23
CA ASP A 424 -21.94 17.93 5.09
C ASP A 424 -22.40 18.18 3.65
N GLY A 425 -23.60 18.75 3.50
CA GLY A 425 -24.23 18.96 2.19
C GLY A 425 -24.86 17.69 1.58
N GLN A 426 -24.91 16.58 2.31
CA GLN A 426 -25.63 15.37 1.94
C GLN A 426 -26.66 15.00 3.01
N PHE A 427 -27.68 14.27 2.59
CA PHE A 427 -28.62 13.60 3.47
C PHE A 427 -28.48 12.08 3.32
N GLY A 428 -28.39 11.38 4.45
CA GLY A 428 -28.43 9.93 4.46
C GLY A 428 -29.87 9.43 4.43
N ILE A 429 -30.16 8.46 3.58
CA ILE A 429 -31.46 7.78 3.56
C ILE A 429 -31.28 6.46 4.27
N SER A 430 -32.22 6.13 5.16
CA SER A 430 -32.27 4.84 5.81
C SER A 430 -33.70 4.34 5.88
N TYR A 431 -33.90 3.03 5.95
CA TYR A 431 -35.20 2.41 6.07
C TYR A 431 -35.26 1.70 7.41
N LYS A 432 -36.16 2.13 8.30
CA LYS A 432 -36.42 1.44 9.55
C LYS A 432 -37.81 0.81 9.47
N ASP A 433 -37.87 -0.52 9.51
CA ASP A 433 -39.13 -1.29 9.40
C ASP A 433 -39.92 -0.95 8.12
N GLY A 434 -39.21 -0.66 7.03
CA GLY A 434 -39.79 -0.25 5.74
C GLY A 434 -40.17 1.23 5.64
N VAL A 435 -40.06 2.01 6.72
CA VAL A 435 -40.32 3.46 6.72
C VAL A 435 -39.04 4.23 6.45
N ILE A 436 -39.09 5.16 5.50
CA ILE A 436 -37.96 6.05 5.17
C ILE A 436 -37.69 6.98 6.37
N LYS A 437 -36.45 6.97 6.84
CA LYS A 437 -35.91 7.87 7.85
C LYS A 437 -34.70 8.61 7.31
N LEU A 438 -34.76 9.94 7.37
CA LEU A 438 -33.66 10.81 7.01
C LEU A 438 -32.60 10.80 8.12
N LEU A 439 -31.33 10.79 7.73
CA LEU A 439 -30.18 10.95 8.59
C LEU A 439 -29.51 12.29 8.25
N ASP A 440 -29.44 13.16 9.24
CA ASP A 440 -28.77 14.45 9.14
C ASP A 440 -27.24 14.30 8.99
N PRO A 441 -26.51 15.34 8.55
CA PRO A 441 -25.05 15.32 8.54
C PRO A 441 -24.46 14.92 9.89
N GLY A 442 -23.51 13.98 9.88
CA GLY A 442 -22.95 13.38 11.08
C GLY A 442 -22.85 11.86 11.01
N ARG A 443 -22.40 11.26 12.11
CA ARG A 443 -22.20 9.81 12.23
C ARG A 443 -23.34 9.19 13.02
N HIS A 444 -24.03 8.24 12.38
CA HIS A 444 -25.21 7.56 12.93
C HIS A 444 -24.92 6.07 13.09
N THR A 445 -25.31 5.50 14.23
CA THR A 445 -25.28 4.06 14.48
C THR A 445 -26.69 3.50 14.36
N LEU A 446 -26.85 2.50 13.50
CA LEU A 446 -28.11 1.83 13.24
C LEU A 446 -28.03 0.43 13.87
N ASP A 447 -28.58 0.29 15.07
CA ASP A 447 -28.41 -0.93 15.89
C ASP A 447 -29.43 -2.03 15.57
N SER A 448 -30.49 -1.69 14.81
CA SER A 448 -31.58 -2.60 14.48
C SER A 448 -31.35 -3.30 13.15
N ALA A 449 -31.54 -4.62 13.09
CA ALA A 449 -31.41 -5.41 11.85
C ALA A 449 -32.41 -4.98 10.75
N THR A 450 -33.55 -4.41 11.15
CA THR A 450 -34.56 -3.85 10.23
C THR A 450 -34.24 -2.42 9.79
N HIS A 451 -33.17 -1.82 10.31
CA HIS A 451 -32.72 -0.47 9.97
C HIS A 451 -31.56 -0.53 8.96
N VAL A 452 -31.92 -0.42 7.68
CA VAL A 452 -30.99 -0.62 6.55
C VAL A 452 -30.63 0.73 5.91
N PRO A 453 -29.34 1.00 5.63
CA PRO A 453 -28.95 2.19 4.86
C PRO A 453 -29.45 2.11 3.42
N GLY A 454 -30.05 3.20 2.95
CA GLY A 454 -30.73 3.30 1.65
C GLY A 454 -29.98 4.08 0.57
N GLY A 455 -28.90 4.77 0.93
CA GLY A 455 -28.08 5.60 0.04
C GLY A 455 -27.94 7.04 0.54
N PHE A 456 -27.36 7.91 -0.28
CA PHE A 456 -27.16 9.33 0.03
C PHE A 456 -27.74 10.21 -1.09
N ILE A 457 -28.27 11.37 -0.71
CA ILE A 457 -28.69 12.41 -1.65
C ILE A 457 -27.92 13.70 -1.35
N SER A 458 -27.39 14.33 -2.38
CA SER A 458 -26.75 15.63 -2.25
C SER A 458 -27.78 16.76 -2.21
N ALA A 459 -27.66 17.64 -1.21
CA ALA A 459 -28.42 18.87 -1.06
C ALA A 459 -27.78 20.05 -1.82
N GLY A 460 -26.63 19.84 -2.46
CA GLY A 460 -25.96 20.84 -3.28
C GLY A 460 -26.74 21.16 -4.55
N GLN A 461 -26.43 22.32 -5.14
CA GLN A 461 -26.90 22.64 -6.49
C GLN A 461 -26.24 21.69 -7.50
N GLN A 462 -27.03 21.20 -8.45
CA GLN A 462 -26.60 20.29 -9.49
C GLN A 462 -27.08 20.78 -10.85
N THR A 463 -26.24 20.62 -11.87
CA THR A 463 -26.59 20.93 -13.24
C THR A 463 -26.74 19.62 -14.00
N LEU A 464 -27.95 19.36 -14.49
CA LEU A 464 -28.26 18.18 -15.30
C LEU A 464 -28.37 18.60 -16.76
N ARG A 465 -27.56 17.97 -17.60
CA ARG A 465 -27.68 18.13 -19.05
C ARG A 465 -28.82 17.27 -19.57
N ILE A 466 -29.61 17.81 -20.49
CA ILE A 466 -30.67 17.14 -21.22
C ILE A 466 -30.29 17.20 -22.69
N SER A 467 -29.76 16.09 -23.18
CA SER A 467 -29.32 15.96 -24.56
C SER A 467 -30.45 15.46 -25.46
N GLU A 468 -30.47 15.99 -26.69
CA GLU A 468 -31.24 15.46 -27.81
C GLU A 468 -32.72 15.29 -27.48
N VAL A 469 -33.36 16.38 -27.08
CA VAL A 469 -34.81 16.40 -27.05
C VAL A 469 -35.30 16.71 -28.45
N THR A 470 -35.98 15.73 -29.06
CA THR A 470 -36.63 15.88 -30.35
C THR A 470 -38.12 16.10 -30.14
N GLY A 471 -38.67 17.06 -30.88
CA GLY A 471 -40.10 17.37 -30.83
C GLY A 471 -40.54 18.03 -32.13
N MET A 472 -41.75 17.72 -32.58
CA MET A 472 -42.41 18.49 -33.62
C MET A 472 -43.04 19.71 -32.97
N SER A 473 -42.76 20.91 -33.49
CA SER A 473 -43.53 22.11 -33.15
C SER A 473 -44.95 22.00 -33.69
N SER A 474 -45.86 22.85 -33.22
CA SER A 474 -47.24 22.90 -33.72
C SER A 474 -47.33 23.30 -35.21
N ASP A 475 -46.27 23.89 -35.77
CA ASP A 475 -46.12 24.15 -37.22
C ASP A 475 -45.59 22.93 -38.01
N ASN A 476 -45.55 21.73 -37.41
CA ASN A 476 -44.98 20.52 -37.97
C ASN A 476 -43.48 20.64 -38.36
N VAL A 477 -42.73 21.51 -37.70
CA VAL A 477 -41.27 21.59 -37.86
C VAL A 477 -40.61 20.73 -36.80
N GLU A 478 -39.81 19.76 -37.21
CA GLU A 478 -39.01 18.93 -36.30
C GLU A 478 -37.80 19.71 -35.77
N LEU A 479 -37.74 19.85 -34.45
CA LEU A 479 -36.71 20.55 -33.72
C LEU A 479 -35.92 19.57 -32.85
N ARG A 480 -34.61 19.74 -32.83
CA ARG A 480 -33.70 19.13 -31.86
C ARG A 480 -33.09 20.23 -31.02
N PHE A 481 -33.14 20.07 -29.70
CA PHE A 481 -32.53 21.02 -28.79
C PHE A 481 -31.82 20.33 -27.65
N ASP A 482 -30.79 21.02 -27.17
CA ASP A 482 -30.03 20.67 -25.99
C ASP A 482 -30.31 21.70 -24.90
N ALA A 483 -30.46 21.24 -23.66
CA ALA A 483 -30.72 22.10 -22.52
C ALA A 483 -29.93 21.63 -21.30
N ALA A 484 -29.73 22.54 -20.35
CA ALA A 484 -29.19 22.23 -19.04
C ALA A 484 -30.10 22.81 -17.96
N ILE A 485 -30.36 22.04 -16.91
CA ILE A 485 -31.19 22.45 -15.78
C ILE A 485 -30.36 22.50 -14.52
N CYS A 486 -30.40 23.63 -13.83
CA CYS A 486 -29.85 23.80 -12.50
C CYS A 486 -30.93 23.53 -11.45
N LEU A 487 -30.68 22.61 -10.53
CA LEU A 487 -31.63 22.23 -9.49
C LEU A 487 -30.97 21.98 -8.14
N ARG A 488 -31.78 21.93 -7.09
CA ARG A 488 -31.39 21.56 -5.73
C ARG A 488 -32.50 20.80 -5.03
N VAL A 489 -32.15 19.78 -4.26
CA VAL A 489 -33.12 19.05 -3.42
C VAL A 489 -33.43 19.88 -2.18
N VAL A 490 -34.70 20.24 -1.97
CA VAL A 490 -35.17 20.98 -0.78
C VAL A 490 -35.80 20.02 0.23
N ASP A 491 -36.66 19.13 -0.24
CA ASP A 491 -37.29 18.08 0.57
C ASP A 491 -36.80 16.69 0.10
N PRO A 492 -35.77 16.12 0.76
CA PRO A 492 -35.19 14.85 0.36
C PRO A 492 -36.16 13.68 0.57
N GLN A 493 -37.08 13.77 1.53
CA GLN A 493 -38.00 12.67 1.82
C GLN A 493 -39.02 12.51 0.68
N LYS A 494 -39.61 13.61 0.22
CA LYS A 494 -40.51 13.58 -0.96
C LYS A 494 -39.78 13.16 -2.23
N ALA A 495 -38.55 13.65 -2.43
CA ALA A 495 -37.76 13.33 -3.60
C ALA A 495 -37.48 11.82 -3.70
N VAL A 496 -37.12 11.17 -2.59
CA VAL A 496 -36.90 9.72 -2.55
C VAL A 496 -38.16 8.94 -2.87
N VAL A 497 -39.28 9.30 -2.24
CA VAL A 497 -40.56 8.58 -2.41
C VAL A 497 -41.06 8.66 -3.85
N MET A 498 -40.95 9.84 -4.48
CA MET A 498 -41.55 10.07 -5.80
C MET A 498 -40.62 9.75 -6.97
N LEU A 499 -39.29 9.82 -6.77
CA LEU A 499 -38.30 9.73 -7.84
C LEU A 499 -37.31 8.59 -7.68
N THR A 500 -37.37 7.77 -6.63
CA THR A 500 -36.47 6.62 -6.51
C THR A 500 -37.24 5.37 -6.12
N GLN A 501 -37.34 4.41 -7.04
CA GLN A 501 -38.17 3.22 -6.86
C GLN A 501 -37.37 1.91 -6.86
N GLY A 502 -36.09 1.88 -7.26
CA GLY A 502 -35.46 0.57 -7.46
C GLY A 502 -33.96 0.38 -7.64
N LYS A 503 -33.04 1.32 -7.36
CA LYS A 503 -31.59 1.05 -7.54
C LYS A 503 -30.67 1.41 -6.35
N ARG A 504 -29.42 0.91 -6.45
CA ARG A 504 -28.35 1.02 -5.43
C ARG A 504 -27.80 2.44 -5.28
N ASP A 505 -27.82 3.25 -6.33
CA ASP A 505 -27.46 4.67 -6.25
C ASP A 505 -28.71 5.55 -6.45
N ARG A 506 -29.19 6.09 -5.33
CA ARG A 506 -30.40 6.92 -5.27
C ARG A 506 -30.21 8.25 -5.97
N MET A 507 -28.99 8.76 -6.02
CA MET A 507 -28.70 10.06 -6.62
C MET A 507 -28.80 9.96 -8.15
N GLU A 508 -28.19 8.93 -8.75
CA GLU A 508 -28.26 8.69 -10.19
C GLU A 508 -29.70 8.43 -10.65
N GLU A 509 -30.46 7.64 -9.89
CA GLU A 509 -31.86 7.34 -10.20
C GLU A 509 -32.73 8.61 -10.14
N LEU A 510 -32.52 9.44 -9.11
CA LEU A 510 -33.20 10.73 -9.00
C LEU A 510 -32.86 11.63 -10.19
N GLN A 511 -31.59 11.72 -10.58
CA GLN A 511 -31.15 12.54 -11.71
C GLN A 511 -31.78 12.07 -13.03
N ALA A 512 -31.77 10.76 -13.28
CA ALA A 512 -32.36 10.17 -14.49
C ALA A 512 -33.87 10.45 -14.56
N ASN A 513 -34.60 10.25 -13.48
CA ASN A 513 -36.05 10.49 -13.45
C ASN A 513 -36.39 11.98 -13.59
N VAL A 514 -35.57 12.88 -13.05
CA VAL A 514 -35.72 14.32 -13.29
C VAL A 514 -35.46 14.67 -14.76
N GLN A 515 -34.42 14.10 -15.37
CA GLN A 515 -34.10 14.31 -16.79
C GLN A 515 -35.22 13.83 -17.71
N GLU A 516 -35.78 12.64 -17.45
CA GLU A 516 -36.90 12.10 -18.24
C GLU A 516 -38.15 12.97 -18.13
N ARG A 517 -38.50 13.42 -16.91
CA ARG A 517 -39.62 14.34 -16.70
C ARG A 517 -39.40 15.68 -17.39
N ALA A 518 -38.20 16.23 -17.29
CA ALA A 518 -37.85 17.49 -17.94
C ALA A 518 -37.89 17.37 -19.48
N LYS A 519 -37.36 16.26 -20.03
CA LYS A 519 -37.43 15.95 -21.46
C LYS A 519 -38.87 15.91 -21.96
N LEU A 520 -39.75 15.22 -21.22
CA LEU A 520 -41.17 15.15 -21.54
C LEU A 520 -41.85 16.53 -21.47
N ALA A 521 -41.59 17.30 -20.42
CA ALA A 521 -42.16 18.65 -20.27
C ALA A 521 -41.72 19.57 -21.43
N LEU A 522 -40.45 19.53 -21.82
CA LEU A 522 -39.94 20.31 -22.95
C LEU A 522 -40.55 19.86 -24.28
N SER A 523 -40.70 18.55 -24.52
CA SER A 523 -41.39 18.03 -25.72
C SER A 523 -42.85 18.50 -25.79
N ILE A 524 -43.57 18.56 -24.66
CA ILE A 524 -44.95 19.07 -24.62
C ILE A 524 -44.98 20.58 -24.89
N ILE A 525 -44.09 21.35 -24.26
CA ILE A 525 -44.03 22.80 -24.46
C ILE A 525 -43.74 23.12 -25.93
N ILE A 526 -42.83 22.39 -26.58
CA ILE A 526 -42.52 22.60 -28.00
C ILE A 526 -43.66 22.15 -28.89
N GLY A 527 -44.28 21.01 -28.59
CA GLY A 527 -45.44 20.50 -29.32
C GLY A 527 -46.59 21.49 -29.41
N ASN A 528 -46.78 22.30 -28.37
CA ASN A 528 -47.87 23.27 -28.30
C ASN A 528 -47.52 24.66 -28.86
N ASN A 529 -46.28 24.88 -29.33
CA ASN A 529 -45.81 26.18 -29.77
C ASN A 529 -45.37 26.20 -31.23
N ASN A 530 -45.62 27.33 -31.89
CA ASN A 530 -45.26 27.60 -33.28
C ASN A 530 -43.87 28.25 -33.37
N LEU A 531 -43.09 27.94 -34.40
CA LEU A 531 -41.73 28.45 -34.59
C LEU A 531 -41.73 29.87 -35.19
N ASN A 532 -42.76 30.22 -35.98
CA ASN A 532 -42.79 31.43 -36.80
C ASN A 532 -43.54 32.63 -36.19
N ARG A 533 -44.03 32.52 -34.96
CA ARG A 533 -44.82 33.61 -34.36
C ARG A 533 -43.87 34.75 -33.96
N LYS A 534 -43.88 35.88 -34.70
CA LYS A 534 -43.38 37.16 -34.17
C LYS A 534 -44.17 37.42 -32.89
N HIS A 535 -43.52 37.30 -31.73
CA HIS A 535 -44.18 37.37 -30.43
C HIS A 535 -44.57 38.81 -30.09
N GLY A 536 -45.62 39.32 -30.74
CA GLY A 536 -46.39 40.46 -30.26
C GLY A 536 -47.26 40.02 -29.08
N ALA A 537 -47.20 40.78 -27.99
CA ALA A 537 -47.89 40.54 -26.72
C ALA A 537 -49.29 39.94 -26.88
N THR A 538 -49.51 38.77 -26.27
CA THR A 538 -50.87 38.31 -25.96
C THR A 538 -50.85 37.48 -24.67
N LEU A 539 -50.58 38.16 -23.56
CA LEU A 539 -51.13 37.83 -22.24
C LEU A 539 -51.48 39.15 -21.55
N LEU A 540 -52.54 39.80 -22.02
CA LEU A 540 -53.37 40.60 -21.13
C LEU A 540 -54.09 39.58 -20.22
N VAL A 541 -53.46 39.25 -19.10
CA VAL A 541 -54.20 38.77 -17.94
C VAL A 541 -54.87 40.00 -17.36
N GLU A 542 -56.19 40.03 -17.45
CA GLU A 542 -57.07 40.96 -16.75
C GLU A 542 -56.68 40.99 -15.27
N GLN A 543 -56.07 42.09 -14.82
CA GLN A 543 -56.11 42.46 -13.42
C GLN A 543 -57.38 43.30 -13.21
N PRO A 544 -58.20 43.01 -12.19
CA PRO A 544 -59.39 43.80 -11.93
C PRO A 544 -58.98 45.21 -11.50
N ALA A 545 -59.68 46.18 -12.06
CA ALA A 545 -59.54 47.60 -11.76
C ALA A 545 -59.55 47.86 -10.25
N ARG A 546 -58.56 48.61 -9.78
CA ARG A 546 -58.69 49.42 -8.57
C ARG A 546 -58.41 50.86 -8.97
N GLU A 547 -59.49 51.62 -8.96
CA GLU A 547 -59.53 53.07 -9.06
C GLU A 547 -58.68 53.67 -7.94
N GLU A 548 -57.86 54.66 -8.26
CA GLU A 548 -57.74 55.89 -7.47
C GLU A 548 -57.08 56.98 -8.33
N GLU A 549 -57.70 58.16 -8.28
CA GLU A 549 -57.50 59.35 -9.08
C GLU A 549 -56.53 60.36 -8.44
N GLN A 550 -55.99 61.24 -9.30
CA GLN A 550 -55.53 62.64 -9.07
C GLN A 550 -54.17 62.84 -8.36
N GLN A 551 -53.12 63.28 -9.09
CA GLN A 551 -52.74 64.66 -9.50
C GLN A 551 -51.74 65.31 -8.53
N GLU A 552 -50.48 65.49 -8.95
CA GLU A 552 -49.87 66.81 -9.26
C GLU A 552 -48.35 66.72 -9.52
N GLU A 553 -47.99 67.30 -10.67
CA GLU A 553 -46.74 67.99 -11.05
C GLU A 553 -45.39 67.57 -10.43
N GLY A 554 -44.65 66.76 -11.19
CA GLY A 554 -43.21 66.61 -11.06
C GLY A 554 -42.58 66.40 -12.43
N PHE A 555 -41.66 67.30 -12.79
CA PHE A 555 -40.52 67.14 -13.71
C PHE A 555 -40.72 66.23 -14.95
N VAL A 556 -40.62 66.80 -16.16
CA VAL A 556 -40.45 66.01 -17.39
C VAL A 556 -39.08 65.33 -17.34
N GLU A 557 -39.02 64.16 -16.71
CA GLU A 557 -38.02 63.16 -17.02
C GLU A 557 -38.36 62.62 -18.41
N VAL A 558 -37.40 62.80 -19.32
CA VAL A 558 -37.32 62.04 -20.57
C VAL A 558 -37.57 60.58 -20.20
N PRO A 559 -38.56 59.87 -20.77
CA PRO A 559 -38.67 58.45 -20.50
C PRO A 559 -37.35 57.84 -20.94
N GLU A 560 -36.58 57.34 -19.98
CA GLU A 560 -35.50 56.40 -20.27
C GLU A 560 -36.12 55.38 -21.22
N LYS A 561 -35.55 55.30 -22.41
CA LYS A 561 -35.85 54.26 -23.38
C LYS A 561 -35.74 52.93 -22.64
N SER A 562 -36.87 52.43 -22.16
CA SER A 562 -37.05 51.05 -21.76
C SER A 562 -36.64 50.25 -22.99
N LYS A 563 -35.48 49.60 -22.89
CA LYS A 563 -34.96 48.54 -23.76
C LYS A 563 -35.71 48.45 -25.09
N GLU A 564 -35.18 49.15 -26.09
CA GLU A 564 -35.56 49.00 -27.49
C GLU A 564 -35.66 47.51 -27.82
N ASP A 565 -36.89 47.05 -28.06
CA ASP A 565 -37.29 45.92 -28.92
C ASP A 565 -36.24 44.79 -29.11
N GLU A 566 -35.80 44.15 -28.03
CA GLU A 566 -35.39 42.75 -28.14
C GLU A 566 -36.68 41.94 -28.31
N ALA A 567 -37.02 41.60 -29.56
CA ALA A 567 -38.05 40.64 -29.85
C ALA A 567 -37.83 39.40 -28.96
N ASN A 568 -38.74 39.16 -27.99
CA ASN A 568 -38.72 38.00 -27.11
C ASN A 568 -38.42 36.76 -27.94
N SER A 569 -37.19 36.26 -27.83
CA SER A 569 -36.75 35.15 -28.66
C SER A 569 -37.54 33.90 -28.28
N PHE A 570 -37.83 33.04 -29.24
CA PHE A 570 -38.49 31.74 -29.03
C PHE A 570 -37.87 30.95 -27.86
N ARG A 571 -36.55 31.07 -27.65
CA ARG A 571 -35.81 30.46 -26.53
C ARG A 571 -36.26 31.01 -25.18
N GLN A 572 -36.37 32.33 -25.04
CA GLN A 572 -36.78 32.98 -23.78
C GLN A 572 -38.23 32.63 -23.43
N TYR A 573 -39.10 32.54 -24.43
CA TYR A 573 -40.49 32.14 -24.20
C TYR A 573 -40.63 30.69 -23.73
N ILE A 574 -39.90 29.74 -24.34
CA ILE A 574 -39.87 28.34 -23.86
C ILE A 574 -39.31 28.28 -22.45
N HIS A 575 -38.22 29.01 -22.19
CA HIS A 575 -37.63 29.11 -20.86
C HIS A 575 -38.64 29.55 -19.81
N ASP A 576 -39.39 30.64 -20.06
CA ASP A 576 -40.32 31.20 -19.08
C ASP A 576 -41.50 30.25 -18.81
N ILE A 577 -42.05 29.61 -19.84
CA ILE A 577 -43.11 28.59 -19.68
C ILE A 577 -42.60 27.38 -18.92
N PHE A 578 -41.40 26.90 -19.24
CA PHE A 578 -40.80 25.77 -18.56
C PHE A 578 -40.61 26.11 -17.08
N MET A 579 -40.00 27.26 -16.80
CA MET A 579 -39.78 27.70 -15.42
C MET A 579 -41.09 27.91 -14.66
N HIS A 580 -42.16 28.42 -15.28
CA HIS A 580 -43.45 28.55 -14.59
C HIS A 580 -44.10 27.18 -14.32
N SER A 581 -44.17 26.30 -15.32
CA SER A 581 -44.93 25.05 -15.22
C SER A 581 -44.15 23.93 -14.51
N PHE A 582 -42.91 23.71 -14.92
CA PHE A 582 -42.09 22.60 -14.45
C PHE A 582 -41.53 22.85 -13.05
N SER A 583 -41.06 24.06 -12.73
CA SER A 583 -40.51 24.34 -11.39
C SER A 583 -41.56 24.17 -10.29
N VAL A 584 -42.81 24.59 -10.54
CA VAL A 584 -43.92 24.47 -9.60
C VAL A 584 -44.32 23.01 -9.38
N SER A 585 -44.44 22.23 -10.46
CA SER A 585 -44.74 20.79 -10.35
C SER A 585 -43.60 20.05 -9.62
N MET A 586 -42.34 20.29 -9.98
CA MET A 586 -41.19 19.63 -9.35
C MET A 586 -41.02 19.96 -7.87
N LEU A 587 -41.30 21.20 -7.45
CA LEU A 587 -41.20 21.59 -6.05
C LEU A 587 -42.33 20.97 -5.22
N ASN A 588 -43.57 21.02 -5.72
CA ASN A 588 -44.75 20.58 -4.96
C ASN A 588 -44.87 19.06 -4.91
N GLU A 589 -44.66 18.38 -6.04
CA GLU A 589 -44.83 16.93 -6.15
C GLU A 589 -43.56 16.19 -5.72
N CYS A 590 -42.38 16.68 -6.09
CA CYS A 590 -41.12 15.96 -5.92
C CYS A 590 -40.17 16.57 -4.88
N GLY A 591 -40.44 17.76 -4.34
CA GLY A 591 -39.56 18.39 -3.35
C GLY A 591 -38.23 18.92 -3.91
N ILE A 592 -38.14 19.11 -5.24
CA ILE A 592 -36.93 19.60 -5.91
C ILE A 592 -37.18 21.03 -6.39
N GLN A 593 -36.29 21.93 -6.00
CA GLN A 593 -36.28 23.30 -6.49
C GLN A 593 -35.48 23.38 -7.78
N VAL A 594 -36.15 23.73 -8.88
CA VAL A 594 -35.47 24.13 -10.12
C VAL A 594 -35.05 25.59 -9.96
N ILE A 595 -33.75 25.83 -10.05
CA ILE A 595 -33.16 27.16 -9.89
C ILE A 595 -33.24 27.90 -11.21
N ASP A 596 -32.82 27.24 -12.29
CA ASP A 596 -32.74 27.84 -13.61
C ASP A 596 -32.69 26.77 -14.71
N MET A 597 -33.00 27.16 -15.95
CA MET A 597 -32.81 26.35 -17.15
C MET A 597 -32.12 27.19 -18.23
N SER A 598 -31.11 26.61 -18.89
CA SER A 598 -30.53 27.20 -20.10
C SER A 598 -30.80 26.32 -21.31
N ILE A 599 -31.33 26.91 -22.38
CA ILE A 599 -31.43 26.26 -23.70
C ILE A 599 -30.15 26.57 -24.47
N GLU A 600 -29.35 25.55 -24.75
CA GLU A 600 -28.06 25.69 -25.44
C GLU A 600 -28.30 26.02 -26.92
N ASP A 601 -28.77 25.02 -27.68
CA ASP A 601 -28.95 25.13 -29.11
C ASP A 601 -30.31 24.58 -29.56
N VAL A 602 -30.86 25.20 -30.60
CA VAL A 602 -32.09 24.76 -31.28
C VAL A 602 -31.76 24.59 -32.75
N VAL A 603 -31.89 23.36 -33.24
CA VAL A 603 -31.56 22.98 -34.61
C VAL A 603 -32.80 22.38 -35.26
N ILE A 604 -33.15 22.89 -36.45
CA ILE A 604 -34.16 22.25 -37.29
C ILE A 604 -33.54 20.98 -37.87
N VAL A 605 -34.17 19.83 -37.64
CA VAL A 605 -33.62 18.53 -38.06
C VAL A 605 -33.58 18.41 -39.59
N ASN A 606 -34.60 18.95 -40.27
CA ASN A 606 -34.65 19.00 -41.72
C ASN A 606 -33.75 20.12 -42.27
N THR A 607 -32.62 19.73 -42.87
CA THR A 607 -31.62 20.64 -43.44
C THR A 607 -32.14 21.41 -44.65
N GLU A 608 -32.99 20.80 -45.48
CA GLU A 608 -33.60 21.46 -46.64
C GLU A 608 -34.53 22.59 -46.18
N LEU A 609 -35.41 22.29 -45.21
CA LEU A 609 -36.28 23.30 -44.61
C LEU A 609 -35.47 24.39 -43.91
N ALA A 610 -34.41 24.04 -43.18
CA ALA A 610 -33.55 25.02 -42.51
C ALA A 610 -32.91 25.99 -43.51
N THR A 611 -32.42 25.49 -44.66
CA THR A 611 -31.85 26.33 -45.72
C THR A 611 -32.92 27.18 -46.43
N ALA A 612 -34.12 26.63 -46.67
CA ALA A 612 -35.25 27.36 -47.21
C ALA A 612 -35.73 28.48 -46.27
N MET A 613 -35.80 28.22 -44.96
CA MET A 613 -36.13 29.23 -43.96
C MET A 613 -35.04 30.29 -43.82
N ALA A 614 -33.77 29.91 -43.83
CA ALA A 614 -32.66 30.86 -43.77
C ALA A 614 -32.64 31.79 -45.00
N SER A 615 -32.83 31.23 -46.20
CA SER A 615 -32.93 32.02 -47.44
C SER A 615 -34.19 32.92 -47.47
N ALA A 616 -35.33 32.41 -46.99
CA ALA A 616 -36.55 33.19 -46.85
C ALA A 616 -36.42 34.30 -45.79
N ALA A 617 -35.72 34.06 -44.69
CA ALA A 617 -35.44 35.07 -43.67
C ALA A 617 -34.51 36.18 -44.18
N VAL A 618 -33.51 35.84 -44.99
CA VAL A 618 -32.65 36.82 -45.68
C VAL A 618 -33.45 37.61 -46.70
N ALA A 619 -34.35 36.97 -47.45
CA ALA A 619 -35.26 37.64 -48.38
C ALA A 619 -36.27 38.54 -47.67
N ASN A 620 -36.78 38.14 -46.51
CA ASN A 620 -37.67 38.96 -45.69
C ASN A 620 -36.91 40.13 -45.07
N SER A 621 -35.68 39.93 -44.62
CA SER A 621 -34.84 41.02 -44.08
C SER A 621 -34.46 42.02 -45.18
N SER A 622 -34.22 41.55 -46.41
CA SER A 622 -33.96 42.44 -47.54
C SER A 622 -35.22 43.19 -47.99
N LEU A 623 -36.39 42.54 -47.95
CA LEU A 623 -37.68 43.21 -48.11
C LEU A 623 -37.92 44.24 -47.01
N GLU A 624 -37.75 43.89 -45.74
CA GLU A 624 -37.89 44.79 -44.59
C GLU A 624 -36.94 45.99 -44.73
N LYS A 625 -35.68 45.75 -45.11
CA LYS A 625 -34.72 46.83 -45.40
C LYS A 625 -35.21 47.72 -46.55
N SER A 626 -35.70 47.13 -47.64
CA SER A 626 -36.24 47.91 -48.76
C SER A 626 -37.49 48.72 -48.38
N THR A 627 -38.35 48.18 -47.52
CA THR A 627 -39.54 48.88 -47.04
C THR A 627 -39.16 50.01 -46.10
N ILE A 628 -38.17 49.79 -45.22
CA ILE A 628 -37.63 50.83 -44.34
C ILE A 628 -36.97 51.93 -45.18
N GLU A 629 -36.19 51.59 -46.21
CA GLU A 629 -35.60 52.58 -47.12
C GLU A 629 -36.67 53.39 -47.88
N ALA A 630 -37.75 52.74 -48.34
CA ALA A 630 -38.88 53.43 -48.96
C ALA A 630 -39.60 54.37 -47.99
N GLU A 631 -39.79 53.93 -46.74
CA GLU A 631 -40.39 54.74 -45.68
C GLU A 631 -39.49 55.92 -45.30
N ILE A 632 -38.17 55.73 -45.21
CA ILE A 632 -37.21 56.81 -44.98
C ILE A 632 -37.27 57.86 -46.09
N VAL A 633 -37.37 57.44 -47.35
CA VAL A 633 -37.50 58.36 -48.49
C VAL A 633 -38.81 59.14 -48.40
N GLN A 634 -39.93 58.50 -48.03
CA GLN A 634 -41.21 59.17 -47.85
C GLN A 634 -41.21 60.15 -46.67
N VAL A 635 -40.63 59.75 -45.53
CA VAL A 635 -40.45 60.61 -44.36
C VAL A 635 -39.55 61.80 -44.69
N LYS A 636 -38.47 61.59 -45.44
CA LYS A 636 -37.59 62.68 -45.89
C LYS A 636 -38.32 63.66 -46.82
N ALA A 637 -39.07 63.16 -47.80
CA ALA A 637 -39.86 64.01 -48.70
C ALA A 637 -40.94 64.82 -47.96
N THR A 638 -41.62 64.21 -46.98
CA THR A 638 -42.60 64.92 -46.15
C THR A 638 -41.95 65.93 -45.20
N ALA A 639 -40.76 65.63 -44.68
CA ALA A 639 -39.98 66.56 -43.86
C ALA A 639 -39.51 67.77 -44.67
N GLU A 640 -38.95 67.57 -45.87
CA GLU A 640 -38.53 68.65 -46.78
C GLU A 640 -39.72 69.54 -47.19
N SER A 641 -40.88 68.93 -47.48
CA SER A 641 -42.12 69.66 -47.75
C SER A 641 -42.57 70.52 -46.56
N LYS A 642 -42.51 69.97 -45.33
CA LYS A 642 -42.83 70.74 -44.12
C LYS A 642 -41.84 71.88 -43.87
N VAL A 643 -40.53 71.66 -44.10
CA VAL A 643 -39.51 72.71 -43.97
C VAL A 643 -39.78 73.84 -44.96
N ALA A 644 -40.07 73.53 -46.23
CA ALA A 644 -40.42 74.55 -47.23
C ALA A 644 -41.69 75.34 -46.85
N LEU A 645 -42.70 74.67 -46.27
CA LEU A 645 -43.93 75.31 -45.79
C LEU A 645 -43.65 76.21 -44.58
N ILE A 646 -42.80 75.77 -43.66
CA ILE A 646 -42.38 76.56 -42.49
C ILE A 646 -41.57 77.78 -42.94
N GLU A 647 -40.64 77.66 -43.89
CA GLU A 647 -39.90 78.79 -44.44
C GLU A 647 -40.83 79.81 -45.15
N ALA A 648 -41.78 79.32 -45.94
CA ALA A 648 -42.77 80.17 -46.60
C ALA A 648 -43.63 80.92 -45.56
N ARG A 649 -44.07 80.23 -44.50
CA ARG A 649 -44.79 80.85 -43.38
C ARG A 649 -43.92 81.83 -42.59
N GLY A 650 -42.66 81.50 -42.37
CA GLY A 650 -41.70 82.36 -41.67
C GLY A 650 -41.46 83.66 -42.43
N LYS A 651 -41.28 83.59 -43.75
CA LYS A 651 -41.17 84.78 -44.61
C LYS A 651 -42.46 85.61 -44.62
N ALA A 652 -43.63 84.97 -44.70
CA ALA A 652 -44.92 85.66 -44.64
C ALA A 652 -45.13 86.36 -43.29
N ALA A 653 -44.83 85.69 -42.17
CA ALA A 653 -44.94 86.27 -40.83
C ALA A 653 -43.95 87.43 -40.62
N ALA A 654 -42.70 87.30 -41.09
CA ALA A 654 -41.74 88.39 -41.05
C ALA A 654 -42.20 89.62 -41.85
N MET A 655 -42.80 89.40 -43.01
CA MET A 655 -43.39 90.46 -43.83
C MET A 655 -44.60 91.12 -43.16
N GLU A 656 -45.42 90.34 -42.45
CA GLU A 656 -46.55 90.86 -41.68
C GLU A 656 -46.08 91.72 -40.49
N ILE A 657 -45.07 91.27 -39.75
CA ILE A 657 -44.50 92.00 -38.60
C ILE A 657 -43.87 93.31 -39.06
N THR A 658 -43.08 93.30 -40.14
CA THR A 658 -42.48 94.52 -40.71
C THR A 658 -43.54 95.49 -41.20
N SER A 659 -44.59 94.99 -41.87
CA SER A 659 -45.72 95.82 -42.32
C SER A 659 -46.48 96.45 -41.14
N LYS A 660 -46.69 95.70 -40.04
CA LYS A 660 -47.30 96.24 -38.81
C LYS A 660 -46.40 97.27 -38.13
N ALA A 661 -45.10 97.00 -38.03
CA ALA A 661 -44.14 97.93 -37.45
C ALA A 661 -44.08 99.26 -38.25
N ASP A 662 -44.13 99.19 -39.58
CA ASP A 662 -44.22 100.37 -40.43
C ASP A 662 -45.56 101.11 -40.28
N ALA A 663 -46.68 100.38 -40.15
CA ALA A 663 -47.99 100.98 -39.89
C ALA A 663 -48.02 101.71 -38.53
N ASP A 664 -47.44 101.11 -37.48
CA ASP A 664 -47.34 101.73 -36.16
C ASP A 664 -46.35 102.90 -36.15
N ARG A 665 -45.27 102.83 -36.92
CA ARG A 665 -44.37 103.97 -37.14
C ARG A 665 -45.10 105.13 -37.83
N ILE A 666 -45.92 104.85 -38.85
CA ILE A 666 -46.74 105.86 -39.52
C ILE A 666 -47.76 106.45 -38.55
N LYS A 667 -48.42 105.64 -37.72
CA LYS A 667 -49.35 106.13 -36.69
C LYS A 667 -48.65 107.02 -35.67
N THR A 668 -47.55 106.58 -35.10
CA THR A 668 -46.79 107.39 -34.12
C THR A 668 -46.28 108.70 -34.72
N VAL A 669 -45.81 108.70 -35.96
CA VAL A 669 -45.47 109.93 -36.68
C VAL A 669 -46.71 110.80 -36.89
N SER A 670 -47.84 110.22 -37.29
CA SER A 670 -49.11 110.94 -37.47
C SER A 670 -49.63 111.55 -36.16
N ASP A 671 -49.57 110.83 -35.05
CA ASP A 671 -50.00 111.27 -33.73
C ASP A 671 -49.06 112.35 -33.16
N ALA A 672 -47.75 112.22 -33.40
CA ALA A 672 -46.77 113.27 -33.10
C ALA A 672 -47.04 114.54 -33.93
N LEU A 673 -47.41 114.39 -35.21
CA LEU A 673 -47.78 115.52 -36.07
C LEU A 673 -49.10 116.17 -35.62
N HIS A 674 -50.06 115.37 -35.15
CA HIS A 674 -51.35 115.85 -34.65
C HIS A 674 -51.21 116.65 -33.34
N SER A 675 -50.30 116.23 -32.46
CA SER A 675 -50.08 116.88 -31.16
C SER A 675 -49.16 118.11 -31.20
N ALA A 676 -48.24 118.21 -32.18
CA ALA A 676 -47.23 119.26 -32.20
C ALA A 676 -47.65 120.60 -32.82
N CYS A 677 -48.79 120.73 -33.52
CA CYS A 677 -49.09 122.00 -34.20
C CYS A 677 -50.58 122.25 -34.55
N PRO A 678 -51.41 122.74 -33.61
CA PRO A 678 -52.79 123.17 -33.94
C PRO A 678 -52.83 124.36 -34.92
N SER A 679 -51.79 125.19 -34.96
CA SER A 679 -51.67 126.30 -35.93
C SER A 679 -51.36 125.85 -37.36
N ALA A 680 -50.73 124.68 -37.55
CA ALA A 680 -50.46 124.13 -38.89
C ALA A 680 -51.71 123.43 -39.47
N GLN A 681 -52.51 122.74 -38.64
CA GLN A 681 -53.77 122.16 -39.10
C GLN A 681 -54.79 123.21 -39.55
N GLN A 682 -54.83 124.38 -38.90
CA GLN A 682 -55.71 125.47 -39.31
C GLN A 682 -55.24 126.13 -40.62
N MET A 683 -53.92 126.22 -40.84
CA MET A 683 -53.36 126.70 -42.12
C MET A 683 -53.51 125.67 -43.25
N GLU A 684 -53.41 124.35 -42.96
CA GLU A 684 -53.69 123.31 -43.95
C GLU A 684 -55.18 123.19 -44.26
N LEU A 685 -56.09 123.36 -43.29
CA LEU A 685 -57.54 123.43 -43.57
C LEU A 685 -57.88 124.65 -44.43
N ILE A 686 -57.29 125.82 -44.16
CA ILE A 686 -57.47 127.01 -45.02
C ILE A 686 -56.84 126.80 -46.40
N ARG A 687 -55.68 126.14 -46.50
CA ARG A 687 -55.00 125.85 -47.76
C ARG A 687 -55.73 124.77 -48.57
N ALA A 688 -56.24 123.72 -47.95
CA ALA A 688 -57.01 122.64 -48.58
C ALA A 688 -58.41 123.11 -48.99
N SER A 689 -59.08 123.93 -48.17
CA SER A 689 -60.34 124.59 -48.58
C SER A 689 -60.13 125.63 -49.69
N GLY A 690 -59.01 126.37 -49.67
CA GLY A 690 -58.65 127.29 -50.75
C GLY A 690 -58.27 126.58 -52.06
N CYS A 691 -57.59 125.44 -51.98
CA CYS A 691 -57.21 124.66 -53.16
C CYS A 691 -58.40 123.89 -53.77
N ALA A 692 -59.32 123.38 -52.96
CA ALA A 692 -60.53 122.70 -53.42
C ALA A 692 -61.53 123.64 -54.12
N VAL A 693 -61.60 124.92 -53.73
CA VAL A 693 -62.41 125.94 -54.42
C VAL A 693 -61.76 126.41 -55.73
N SER A 694 -60.43 126.30 -55.87
CA SER A 694 -59.71 126.66 -57.11
C SER A 694 -59.79 125.58 -58.20
N GLN A 695 -60.16 124.34 -57.85
CA GLN A 695 -60.29 123.21 -58.78
C GLN A 695 -61.76 122.91 -59.07
N GLY A 696 -62.43 123.86 -59.74
CA GLY A 696 -63.57 123.63 -60.65
C GLY A 696 -64.67 122.65 -60.22
N SER A 697 -64.97 122.53 -58.92
CA SER A 697 -65.94 121.56 -58.41
C SER A 697 -67.22 122.26 -57.99
N THR A 698 -68.29 121.95 -58.73
CA THR A 698 -69.67 122.40 -58.51
C THR A 698 -70.20 121.91 -57.17
N VAL A 699 -70.53 122.82 -56.28
CA VAL A 699 -71.20 122.52 -55.01
C VAL A 699 -72.68 122.23 -55.28
N MET A 700 -73.09 120.96 -55.19
CA MET A 700 -74.50 120.57 -55.22
C MET A 700 -75.07 120.57 -53.80
N LEU A 701 -75.98 121.52 -53.55
CA LEU A 701 -76.77 121.60 -52.33
C LEU A 701 -78.08 120.85 -52.55
N ALA A 702 -78.24 119.69 -51.90
CA ALA A 702 -79.53 119.01 -51.81
C ALA A 702 -80.17 119.35 -50.47
N GLN A 703 -81.47 119.68 -50.51
CA GLN A 703 -82.19 120.26 -49.37
C GLN A 703 -82.57 119.22 -48.29
N ASP A 704 -82.51 117.92 -48.59
CA ASP A 704 -82.62 116.85 -47.59
C ASP A 704 -82.12 115.47 -48.08
N MET A 705 -81.75 114.58 -47.15
CA MET A 705 -81.07 113.29 -47.41
C MET A 705 -81.89 112.25 -48.18
N SER A 706 -83.22 112.37 -48.23
CA SER A 706 -84.09 111.43 -48.96
C SER A 706 -84.00 111.58 -50.49
N ALA A 707 -83.66 112.78 -50.99
CA ALA A 707 -83.46 113.04 -52.41
C ALA A 707 -82.09 112.56 -52.95
N LEU A 708 -81.10 112.39 -52.08
CA LEU A 708 -79.76 111.92 -52.44
C LEU A 708 -79.73 110.41 -52.72
N ALA A 709 -80.56 109.62 -52.02
CA ALA A 709 -80.60 108.17 -52.15
C ALA A 709 -81.22 107.70 -53.50
N THR A 710 -82.08 108.49 -54.11
CA THR A 710 -82.70 108.17 -55.42
C THR A 710 -81.77 108.50 -56.60
N LEU A 711 -80.78 109.37 -56.40
CA LEU A 711 -79.81 109.80 -57.42
C LEU A 711 -78.58 108.89 -57.54
N LEU A 712 -78.31 108.04 -56.54
CA LEU A 712 -77.16 107.12 -56.52
C LEU A 712 -77.53 105.66 -56.83
N GLY A 713 -78.81 105.34 -57.00
CA GLY A 713 -79.30 103.98 -57.28
C GLY A 713 -79.56 103.71 -58.76
N GLY A 714 -78.52 103.50 -59.57
CA GLY A 714 -78.71 103.00 -60.94
C GLY A 714 -77.47 102.89 -61.81
N ALA A 715 -76.93 101.67 -61.98
CA ALA A 715 -76.41 101.13 -63.25
C ALA A 715 -75.89 99.69 -63.09
N GLN A 716 -76.37 98.80 -63.98
CA GLN A 716 -76.00 97.39 -64.18
C GLN A 716 -74.87 97.22 -65.21
N GLY A 717 -74.28 96.01 -65.28
CA GLY A 717 -73.61 95.43 -66.46
C GLY A 717 -72.12 95.07 -66.23
N ALA A 718 -71.62 93.83 -66.25
CA ALA A 718 -71.67 92.70 -67.19
C ALA A 718 -70.36 92.52 -68.02
N ALA A 719 -69.79 91.31 -67.94
CA ALA A 719 -69.26 90.49 -69.06
C ALA A 719 -67.73 90.25 -69.25
N LEU A 720 -67.42 88.93 -69.35
CA LEU A 720 -66.55 88.22 -70.32
C LEU A 720 -65.06 87.91 -70.02
N GLY A 721 -64.67 86.65 -70.34
CA GLY A 721 -63.38 85.94 -70.12
C GLY A 721 -62.29 86.21 -71.17
N PRO A 722 -61.41 85.25 -71.62
CA PRO A 722 -61.73 83.84 -71.96
C PRO A 722 -60.62 82.76 -71.70
N LYS A 723 -60.85 81.58 -72.30
CA LYS A 723 -60.18 80.25 -72.32
C LYS A 723 -58.77 80.16 -72.95
N LEU A 724 -58.06 79.05 -72.66
CA LEU A 724 -57.35 78.07 -73.55
C LEU A 724 -56.53 77.12 -72.61
N LYS A 725 -56.48 75.79 -72.71
CA LYS A 725 -56.81 74.80 -73.74
C LYS A 725 -57.21 73.48 -73.07
#